data_AF-A0A0N4UDX5-F1
#
_entry.id   AF-A0A0N4UDX5-F1
#
_cell.length_a   1.000
_cell.length_b   1.000
_cell.length_c   1.000
_cell.angle_alpha   90.00
_cell.angle_beta   90.00
_cell.angle_gamma   90.00
#
_symmetry.space_group_name_H-M   'P 1'
#
loop_
_entity.id
_entity.type
_entity.pdbx_description
1 polymer ?
#
loop_
_entity_poly.entity_id
_entity_poly.type
_entity_poly.pdbx_seq_one_letter_code
_entity_poly.pdbx_strand_id
1 'polypeptide(L)'
;MARFDAMISVELWLICLGFIVHIILLYSIFDIYYISPLVQNCKAYPITSGKGLASRVVIFTADGLRADTFFQNPEKSPFLHAIMKAQKACWGLSKSHVPTESRPGHVAIFAGFYEDVSAVARGWKMNPVQFDSLFNRSRRSWSWGSPDIVPIFTKGISSAASNVYSAELEDFHSKDAGILDRWVFDNVKELFKNASDILKENLSQDRVLFFLHLLALDTIGHGYKPHSEQYINNIKTVDNGIADIVEVDIAVFISALLGNAIPTNSVGKLPYTFLDASPKYIFQAAYANLMQAGFFQFRQLQPKTLSNIETMMERLIENKRYEAAAHICMKWIPVVRSGLLYFHRYDRFLSSIAISSLFFAWILLVYSAITRNILLLLCCFALAIFPQLPVVGRYPYPGLCVFTSFLNCFFMYFISSYPRFIDNATYYQIHSFLHGITVIILIFMDYVGRKQNSLLFIQLISWLLIPCTFILPLFAPKYIVGRLISWFSAISLPYSLLSVSYESFFLFIFFILLWIYIRIQFEFSNNNNYWTNMCFSTRKDFNNCGTSKVTLMTFKQALVLITLVETAFFGTGNIASLNSFNPSSLRCFISIFSPFTMAALLIFKIFLPCFAIAIVFAFIIHMKNASVANLSCLVLIISDAMAAIFFYRLVDDGSWLEIGMSISHYVLSMAISIIIFSTLHIAKYIVFLSINDIIKKKSKHFI
;
A
#
# COMPACT_ATOMS: atom_id res chain seq x y z
N MET A 1 -48.55 -10.42 26.22
CA MET A 1 -48.21 -9.51 25.10
C MET A 1 -47.50 -8.25 25.58
N ALA A 2 -48.15 -7.34 26.32
CA ALA A 2 -47.53 -6.07 26.75
C ALA A 2 -46.13 -6.18 27.42
N ARG A 3 -45.90 -7.15 28.33
CA ARG A 3 -44.56 -7.37 28.91
C ARG A 3 -43.52 -7.89 27.89
N PHE A 4 -43.96 -8.67 26.91
CA PHE A 4 -43.10 -9.23 25.87
C PHE A 4 -42.75 -8.15 24.83
N ASP A 5 -43.72 -7.33 24.45
CA ASP A 5 -43.51 -6.17 23.56
C ASP A 5 -42.62 -5.11 24.23
N ALA A 6 -42.82 -4.85 25.53
CA ALA A 6 -41.95 -3.96 26.30
C ALA A 6 -40.51 -4.49 26.38
N MET A 7 -40.31 -5.80 26.63
CA MET A 7 -38.98 -6.38 26.72
C MET A 7 -38.24 -6.37 25.37
N ILE A 8 -38.93 -6.69 24.28
CA ILE A 8 -38.39 -6.56 22.91
C ILE A 8 -38.05 -5.10 22.60
N SER A 9 -38.90 -4.15 23.02
CA SER A 9 -38.64 -2.72 22.80
C SER A 9 -37.38 -2.23 23.54
N VAL A 10 -37.13 -2.71 24.76
CA VAL A 10 -35.93 -2.36 25.54
C VAL A 10 -34.68 -3.00 24.94
N GLU A 11 -34.72 -4.28 24.57
CA GLU A 11 -33.58 -4.95 23.92
C GLU A 11 -33.22 -4.30 22.58
N LEU A 12 -34.22 -4.00 21.74
CA LEU A 12 -34.01 -3.31 20.47
C LEU A 12 -33.47 -1.90 20.68
N TRP A 13 -34.01 -1.16 21.66
CA TRP A 13 -33.52 0.17 22.01
C TRP A 13 -32.07 0.15 22.49
N LEU A 14 -31.67 -0.82 23.32
CA LEU A 14 -30.29 -0.98 23.77
C LEU A 14 -29.35 -1.33 22.61
N ILE A 15 -29.78 -2.16 21.66
CA ILE A 15 -29.02 -2.46 20.44
C ILE A 15 -28.83 -1.18 19.62
N CYS A 16 -29.91 -0.45 19.33
CA CYS A 16 -29.86 0.81 18.59
C CYS A 16 -28.97 1.85 19.29
N LEU A 17 -29.09 2.00 20.61
CA LEU A 17 -28.23 2.87 21.42
C LEU A 17 -26.77 2.44 21.30
N GLY A 18 -26.48 1.14 21.40
CA GLY A 18 -25.14 0.59 21.21
C GLY A 18 -24.55 0.96 19.85
N PHE A 19 -25.31 0.78 18.77
CA PHE A 19 -24.90 1.20 17.42
C PHE A 19 -24.60 2.70 17.34
N ILE A 20 -25.47 3.55 17.90
CA ILE A 20 -25.28 5.01 17.91
C ILE A 20 -24.00 5.37 18.68
N VAL A 21 -23.78 4.79 19.86
CA VAL A 21 -22.57 5.02 20.66
C VAL A 21 -21.32 4.63 19.88
N HIS A 22 -21.32 3.48 19.20
CA HIS A 22 -20.17 3.05 18.39
C HIS A 22 -19.92 3.97 17.20
N ILE A 23 -20.97 4.48 16.54
CA ILE A 23 -20.83 5.47 15.47
C ILE A 23 -20.22 6.77 16.00
N ILE A 24 -20.66 7.25 17.17
CA ILE A 24 -20.10 8.45 17.80
C ILE A 24 -18.63 8.24 18.15
N LEU A 25 -18.27 7.09 18.74
CA LEU A 25 -16.88 6.75 19.09
C LEU A 25 -15.98 6.53 17.86
N LEU A 26 -16.54 6.11 16.72
CA LEU A 26 -15.81 6.06 15.45
C LEU A 26 -15.61 7.47 14.89
N TYR A 27 -16.63 8.33 14.97
CA TYR A 27 -16.54 9.72 14.51
C TYR A 27 -15.58 10.56 15.36
N SER A 28 -15.51 10.31 16.67
CA SER A 28 -14.67 11.08 17.60
C SER A 28 -13.19 11.02 17.26
N ILE A 29 -12.70 9.99 16.55
CA ILE A 29 -11.31 9.99 16.07
C ILE A 29 -11.08 11.17 15.11
N PHE A 30 -12.01 11.39 14.17
CA PHE A 30 -11.88 12.46 13.18
C PHE A 30 -11.96 13.83 13.81
N ASP A 31 -12.81 13.99 14.82
CA ASP A 31 -12.93 15.24 15.55
C ASP A 31 -11.72 15.51 16.46
N ILE A 32 -11.10 14.48 17.05
CA ILE A 32 -9.98 14.66 18.00
C ILE A 32 -8.63 14.72 17.29
N TYR A 33 -8.38 13.84 16.31
CA TYR A 33 -7.07 13.67 15.67
C TYR A 33 -6.97 14.28 14.27
N TYR A 34 -8.09 14.51 13.57
CA TYR A 34 -8.09 14.92 12.16
C TYR A 34 -8.84 16.26 11.94
N ILE A 35 -8.40 17.30 12.65
CA ILE A 35 -8.86 18.69 12.45
C ILE A 35 -7.95 19.40 11.44
N SER A 36 -8.55 20.17 10.53
CA SER A 36 -7.76 21.02 9.61
C SER A 36 -7.04 22.15 10.37
N PRO A 37 -5.72 22.31 10.23
CA PRO A 37 -4.97 23.38 10.88
C PRO A 37 -5.12 24.74 10.17
N LEU A 38 -5.88 24.83 9.07
CA LEU A 38 -5.94 26.01 8.23
C LEU A 38 -6.79 27.13 8.86
N VAL A 39 -6.11 28.23 9.18
CA VAL A 39 -6.76 29.48 9.60
C VAL A 39 -7.16 30.28 8.35
N GLN A 40 -8.45 30.59 8.24
CA GLN A 40 -8.99 31.39 7.14
C GLN A 40 -8.78 32.90 7.40
N ASN A 41 -8.82 33.70 6.33
CA ASN A 41 -8.74 35.17 6.38
C ASN A 41 -7.42 35.75 6.94
N CYS A 42 -6.31 35.02 6.80
CA CYS A 42 -4.99 35.52 7.15
C CYS A 42 -4.55 36.67 6.24
N LYS A 43 -4.05 37.77 6.83
CA LYS A 43 -3.43 38.86 6.08
C LYS A 43 -2.04 38.44 5.59
N ALA A 44 -1.76 38.61 4.30
CA ALA A 44 -0.44 38.36 3.76
C ALA A 44 0.51 39.55 3.96
N TYR A 45 1.78 39.24 4.25
CA TYR A 45 2.81 40.23 4.49
C TYR A 45 3.90 40.12 3.40
N PRO A 46 4.23 41.21 2.70
CA PRO A 46 5.31 41.20 1.71
C PRO A 46 6.68 41.10 2.40
N ILE A 47 7.58 40.28 1.84
CA ILE A 47 8.96 40.12 2.35
C ILE A 47 9.80 41.38 2.10
N THR A 48 9.64 41.99 0.92
CA THR A 48 10.35 43.22 0.52
C THR A 48 9.55 43.97 -0.55
N SER A 49 9.71 45.29 -0.58
CA SER A 49 9.27 46.14 -1.69
C SER A 49 10.24 46.10 -2.88
N GLY A 50 11.47 45.58 -2.69
CA GLY A 50 12.52 45.50 -3.69
C GLY A 50 12.64 44.14 -4.39
N LYS A 51 13.85 43.87 -4.91
CA LYS A 51 14.21 42.64 -5.63
C LYS A 51 14.42 41.47 -4.65
N GLY A 52 13.88 40.30 -4.98
CA GLY A 52 14.13 39.06 -4.23
C GLY A 52 15.53 38.47 -4.50
N LEU A 53 15.88 37.40 -3.77
CA LEU A 53 17.17 36.69 -3.92
C LEU A 53 17.35 36.07 -5.31
N ALA A 54 16.26 35.71 -5.97
CA ALA A 54 16.22 35.27 -7.34
C ALA A 54 15.08 35.97 -8.09
N SER A 55 15.28 36.25 -9.38
CA SER A 55 14.20 36.75 -10.24
C SER A 55 13.24 35.65 -10.68
N ARG A 56 13.73 34.40 -10.73
CA ARG A 56 13.03 33.22 -11.26
C ARG A 56 13.32 32.00 -10.40
N VAL A 57 12.32 31.12 -10.27
CA VAL A 57 12.46 29.81 -9.63
C VAL A 57 11.92 28.75 -10.58
N VAL A 58 12.68 27.67 -10.75
CA VAL A 58 12.28 26.49 -11.53
C VAL A 58 12.18 25.31 -10.57
N ILE A 59 11.02 24.66 -10.53
CA ILE A 59 10.73 23.53 -9.65
C ILE A 59 10.39 22.32 -10.51
N PHE A 60 11.15 21.25 -10.32
CA PHE A 60 10.86 19.93 -10.86
C PHE A 60 10.31 19.05 -9.75
N THR A 61 9.18 18.38 -9.98
CA THR A 61 8.74 17.29 -9.11
C THR A 61 8.72 16.01 -9.92
N ALA A 62 9.52 15.03 -9.48
CA ALA A 62 9.47 13.66 -10.00
C ALA A 62 8.58 12.84 -9.07
N ASP A 63 7.30 12.79 -9.39
CA ASP A 63 6.31 12.12 -8.56
C ASP A 63 6.54 10.61 -8.56
N GLY A 64 6.45 10.01 -7.38
CA GLY A 64 6.77 8.60 -7.16
C GLY A 64 8.27 8.24 -7.20
N LEU A 65 9.22 9.17 -7.45
CA LEU A 65 10.67 8.85 -7.47
C LEU A 65 11.18 8.45 -6.08
N ARG A 66 11.19 7.15 -5.80
CA ARG A 66 11.69 6.61 -4.53
C ARG A 66 13.20 6.74 -4.38
N ALA A 67 13.63 7.17 -3.20
CA ALA A 67 15.03 7.28 -2.84
C ALA A 67 15.78 5.94 -2.94
N ASP A 68 15.22 4.83 -2.46
CA ASP A 68 15.88 3.51 -2.51
C ASP A 68 16.22 3.08 -3.94
N THR A 69 15.24 3.07 -4.85
CA THR A 69 15.49 2.72 -6.26
C THR A 69 16.42 3.73 -6.93
N PHE A 70 16.27 5.03 -6.65
CA PHE A 70 17.15 6.08 -7.17
C PHE A 70 18.62 5.83 -6.79
N PHE A 71 18.92 5.60 -5.51
CA PHE A 71 20.29 5.39 -5.03
C PHE A 71 20.85 3.99 -5.33
N GLN A 72 20.00 2.98 -5.55
CA GLN A 72 20.43 1.64 -5.97
C GLN A 72 20.84 1.59 -7.44
N ASN A 73 20.33 2.49 -8.28
CA ASN A 73 20.58 2.53 -9.72
C ASN A 73 21.22 3.87 -10.15
N PRO A 74 22.38 4.26 -9.58
CA PRO A 74 23.01 5.54 -9.87
C PRO A 74 23.48 5.67 -11.34
N GLU A 75 23.67 4.55 -12.04
CA GLU A 75 23.96 4.51 -13.47
C GLU A 75 22.79 4.96 -14.35
N LYS A 76 21.56 4.95 -13.82
CA LYS A 76 20.36 5.46 -14.49
C LYS A 76 20.16 6.94 -14.27
N SER A 77 20.79 7.53 -13.27
CA SER A 77 20.70 8.97 -13.00
C SER A 77 22.08 9.61 -12.80
N PRO A 78 22.96 9.51 -13.81
CA PRO A 78 24.33 10.02 -13.71
C PRO A 78 24.39 11.52 -13.41
N PHE A 79 23.45 12.33 -13.90
CA PHE A 79 23.47 13.78 -13.73
C PHE A 79 23.14 14.20 -12.30
N LEU A 80 21.98 13.79 -11.78
CA LEU A 80 21.58 14.11 -10.40
C LEU A 80 22.57 13.51 -9.41
N HIS A 81 23.00 12.27 -9.61
CA HIS A 81 24.05 11.69 -8.78
C HIS A 81 25.37 12.43 -8.94
N ALA A 82 25.72 12.93 -10.12
CA ALA A 82 26.90 13.77 -10.29
C ALA A 82 26.79 15.04 -9.47
N ILE A 83 25.69 15.80 -9.55
CA ILE A 83 25.49 17.05 -8.77
C ILE A 83 25.48 16.78 -7.25
N MET A 84 24.84 15.69 -6.81
CA MET A 84 24.76 15.30 -5.40
C MET A 84 26.08 14.82 -4.84
N LYS A 85 26.74 13.88 -5.54
CA LYS A 85 28.12 13.45 -5.24
C LYS A 85 29.07 14.62 -5.38
N ALA A 86 28.68 15.65 -6.14
CA ALA A 86 29.41 16.86 -6.31
C ALA A 86 29.09 17.97 -5.27
N GLN A 87 28.12 17.78 -4.36
CA GLN A 87 27.60 18.83 -3.46
C GLN A 87 27.44 20.21 -4.14
N LYS A 88 27.18 20.24 -5.45
CA LYS A 88 26.89 21.50 -6.16
C LYS A 88 25.45 21.92 -6.00
N ALA A 89 24.61 20.97 -5.62
CA ALA A 89 23.34 21.22 -5.00
C ALA A 89 23.40 20.83 -3.53
N CYS A 90 22.65 21.58 -2.72
CA CYS A 90 22.17 21.03 -1.47
C CYS A 90 21.13 19.97 -1.82
N TRP A 91 21.32 18.78 -1.29
CA TRP A 91 20.34 17.70 -1.39
C TRP A 91 20.09 17.15 0.00
N GLY A 92 18.88 16.66 0.19
CA GLY A 92 18.49 15.98 1.40
C GLY A 92 17.53 14.87 1.03
N LEU A 93 17.39 13.91 1.93
CA LEU A 93 16.26 13.00 1.90
C LEU A 93 15.11 13.71 2.57
N SER A 94 14.14 14.18 1.79
CA SER A 94 12.87 14.57 2.35
C SER A 94 12.17 13.31 2.83
N LYS A 95 11.97 13.17 4.14
CA LYS A 95 11.08 12.15 4.69
C LYS A 95 9.67 12.60 4.35
N SER A 96 8.99 11.87 3.47
CA SER A 96 7.61 12.18 3.11
C SER A 96 6.75 12.20 4.38
N HIS A 97 5.96 13.26 4.53
CA HIS A 97 4.95 13.34 5.57
C HIS A 97 3.69 12.60 5.14
N VAL A 98 2.87 12.22 6.10
CA VAL A 98 1.53 11.67 5.85
C VAL A 98 0.54 12.80 5.52
N PRO A 99 -0.45 12.57 4.64
CA PRO A 99 -0.62 11.41 3.75
C PRO A 99 0.44 11.38 2.64
N THR A 100 0.92 10.20 2.26
CA THR A 100 1.93 10.03 1.18
C THR A 100 1.31 10.03 -0.21
N GLU A 101 0.29 10.86 -0.42
CA GLU A 101 -0.32 11.10 -1.73
C GLU A 101 0.47 12.19 -2.48
N SER A 102 0.34 12.27 -3.80
CA SER A 102 0.96 13.32 -4.61
C SER A 102 0.60 14.71 -4.10
N ARG A 103 -0.68 14.95 -3.77
CA ARG A 103 -1.21 16.28 -3.45
C ARG A 103 -0.58 16.91 -2.19
N PRO A 104 -0.57 16.30 -0.99
CA PRO A 104 0.05 16.87 0.21
C PRO A 104 1.52 17.28 0.03
N GLY A 105 2.30 16.49 -0.72
CA GLY A 105 3.69 16.82 -1.02
C GLY A 105 3.84 18.12 -1.82
N HIS A 106 2.98 18.32 -2.83
CA HIS A 106 2.97 19.56 -3.60
C HIS A 106 2.45 20.74 -2.76
N VAL A 107 1.44 20.54 -1.91
CA VAL A 107 0.95 21.59 -0.99
C VAL A 107 2.06 22.05 -0.05
N ALA A 108 2.85 21.13 0.52
CA ALA A 108 3.99 21.48 1.37
C ALA A 108 5.04 22.33 0.63
N ILE A 109 5.31 22.02 -0.65
CA ILE A 109 6.24 22.78 -1.48
C ILE A 109 5.71 24.19 -1.79
N PHE A 110 4.44 24.31 -2.20
CA PHE A 110 3.90 25.55 -2.76
C PHE A 110 3.16 26.44 -1.78
N ALA A 111 2.67 25.90 -0.66
CA ALA A 111 1.94 26.64 0.36
C ALA A 111 2.63 26.58 1.74
N GLY A 112 3.66 25.74 1.91
CA GLY A 112 4.49 25.72 3.12
C GLY A 112 3.85 25.05 4.33
N PHE A 113 2.75 24.31 4.15
CA PHE A 113 2.14 23.51 5.21
C PHE A 113 1.86 22.09 4.71
N TYR A 114 1.89 21.12 5.63
CA TYR A 114 1.45 19.77 5.33
C TYR A 114 -0.08 19.75 5.34
N GLU A 115 -0.67 19.34 4.23
CA GLU A 115 -2.09 19.05 4.21
C GLU A 115 -2.36 17.79 5.03
N ASP A 116 -3.30 17.87 5.96
CA ASP A 116 -3.66 16.76 6.84
C ASP A 116 -4.65 15.77 6.18
N VAL A 117 -4.73 14.55 6.72
CA VAL A 117 -5.66 13.47 6.35
C VAL A 117 -7.10 13.95 6.25
N SER A 118 -7.51 14.89 7.09
CA SER A 118 -8.84 15.50 7.06
C SER A 118 -9.23 16.13 5.72
N ALA A 119 -8.28 16.68 4.98
CA ALA A 119 -8.54 17.29 3.67
C ALA A 119 -8.80 16.24 2.58
N VAL A 120 -8.14 15.08 2.67
CA VAL A 120 -8.38 13.94 1.77
C VAL A 120 -9.79 13.37 2.00
N ALA A 121 -10.22 13.29 3.27
CA ALA A 121 -11.55 12.82 3.63
C ALA A 121 -12.68 13.72 3.10
N ARG A 122 -12.44 15.04 2.98
CA ARG A 122 -13.43 16.01 2.47
C ARG A 122 -13.45 16.12 0.93
N GLY A 123 -12.38 15.74 0.24
CA GLY A 123 -12.30 15.80 -1.22
C GLY A 123 -11.06 15.11 -1.76
N TRP A 124 -11.23 14.19 -2.72
CA TRP A 124 -10.14 13.38 -3.28
C TRP A 124 -9.38 14.09 -4.41
N LYS A 125 -10.10 14.66 -5.40
CA LYS A 125 -9.49 15.25 -6.62
C LYS A 125 -9.30 16.76 -6.60
N MET A 126 -10.24 17.50 -6.00
CA MET A 126 -10.14 18.95 -5.85
C MET A 126 -9.89 19.29 -4.39
N ASN A 127 -9.15 20.36 -4.15
CA ASN A 127 -8.96 20.84 -2.80
C ASN A 127 -10.26 21.46 -2.27
N PRO A 128 -10.92 20.87 -1.25
CA PRO A 128 -12.16 21.42 -0.72
C PRO A 128 -11.94 22.73 0.05
N VAL A 129 -10.70 23.00 0.49
CA VAL A 129 -10.32 24.21 1.22
C VAL A 129 -9.39 25.04 0.33
N GLN A 130 -9.81 26.24 -0.05
CA GLN A 130 -8.95 27.16 -0.77
C GLN A 130 -7.86 27.70 0.15
N PHE A 131 -6.61 27.63 -0.30
CA PHE A 131 -5.45 28.22 0.37
C PHE A 131 -4.62 29.05 -0.60
N ASP A 132 -3.77 29.90 -0.04
CA ASP A 132 -2.82 30.73 -0.78
C ASP A 132 -1.52 29.98 -1.03
N SER A 133 -0.91 30.17 -2.21
CA SER A 133 0.31 29.46 -2.63
C SER A 133 1.27 30.37 -3.38
N LEU A 134 2.47 29.87 -3.69
CA LEU A 134 3.46 30.56 -4.53
C LEU A 134 2.88 30.98 -5.89
N PHE A 135 1.92 30.24 -6.45
CA PHE A 135 1.27 30.58 -7.71
C PHE A 135 0.43 31.85 -7.59
N ASN A 136 -0.36 31.97 -6.51
CA ASN A 136 -1.14 33.16 -6.20
C ASN A 136 -0.27 34.41 -5.97
N ARG A 137 0.99 34.22 -5.53
CA ARG A 137 1.95 35.29 -5.21
C ARG A 137 2.97 35.59 -6.32
N SER A 138 3.05 34.75 -7.34
CA SER A 138 3.92 34.93 -8.48
C SER A 138 3.39 36.01 -9.43
N ARG A 139 4.29 36.76 -10.08
CA ARG A 139 3.91 37.71 -11.13
C ARG A 139 3.43 36.94 -12.37
N ARG A 140 4.12 35.85 -12.68
CA ARG A 140 3.74 34.91 -13.72
C ARG A 140 4.21 33.52 -13.36
N SER A 141 3.40 32.52 -13.68
CA SER A 141 3.84 31.13 -13.62
C SER A 141 3.51 30.37 -14.90
N TRP A 142 4.38 29.43 -15.24
CA TRP A 142 4.11 28.42 -16.26
C TRP A 142 4.21 27.03 -15.64
N SER A 143 3.25 26.17 -15.94
CA SER A 143 3.16 24.84 -15.36
C SER A 143 2.82 23.77 -16.38
N TRP A 144 3.45 22.61 -16.26
CA TRP A 144 3.24 21.46 -17.15
C TRP A 144 3.13 20.17 -16.36
N GLY A 145 2.20 19.29 -16.75
CA GLY A 145 2.10 17.94 -16.19
C GLY A 145 0.67 17.44 -16.05
N SER A 146 0.39 16.76 -14.94
CA SER A 146 -0.85 16.01 -14.72
C SER A 146 -2.09 16.90 -14.60
N PRO A 147 -3.24 16.53 -15.22
CA PRO A 147 -4.52 17.18 -15.02
C PRO A 147 -5.07 17.05 -13.59
N ASP A 148 -4.58 16.10 -12.79
CA ASP A 148 -5.02 15.93 -11.40
C ASP A 148 -4.19 16.81 -10.41
N ILE A 149 -2.99 17.27 -10.78
CA ILE A 149 -2.11 18.09 -9.90
C ILE A 149 -2.00 19.54 -10.33
N VAL A 150 -1.70 19.81 -11.60
CA VAL A 150 -1.43 21.19 -12.06
C VAL A 150 -2.63 22.12 -11.82
N PRO A 151 -3.89 21.72 -12.14
CA PRO A 151 -5.04 22.59 -11.94
C PRO A 151 -5.35 22.90 -10.46
N ILE A 152 -4.85 22.12 -9.49
CA ILE A 152 -5.01 22.43 -8.07
C ILE A 152 -4.42 23.80 -7.75
N PHE A 153 -3.31 24.15 -8.40
CA PHE A 153 -2.57 25.38 -8.14
C PHE A 153 -2.82 26.49 -9.15
N THR A 154 -3.23 26.18 -10.38
CA THR A 154 -3.34 27.18 -11.45
C THR A 154 -4.77 27.62 -11.75
N LYS A 155 -5.78 26.79 -11.43
CA LYS A 155 -7.17 27.06 -11.79
C LYS A 155 -7.68 28.33 -11.08
N GLY A 156 -8.15 29.29 -11.87
CA GLY A 156 -8.67 30.57 -11.37
C GLY A 156 -7.61 31.65 -11.14
N ILE A 157 -6.33 31.38 -11.42
CA ILE A 157 -5.24 32.36 -11.32
C ILE A 157 -4.90 32.89 -12.72
N SER A 158 -5.22 34.16 -13.00
CA SER A 158 -5.00 34.76 -14.32
C SER A 158 -3.52 34.90 -14.72
N SER A 159 -2.61 34.98 -13.74
CA SER A 159 -1.15 34.99 -13.95
C SER A 159 -0.55 33.59 -14.12
N ALA A 160 -1.34 32.52 -13.99
CA ALA A 160 -0.86 31.16 -14.15
C ALA A 160 -1.25 30.59 -15.51
N ALA A 161 -0.25 30.30 -16.35
CA ALA A 161 -0.43 29.51 -17.54
C ALA A 161 -0.16 28.04 -17.23
N SER A 162 -1.03 27.14 -17.66
CA SER A 162 -0.86 25.70 -17.47
C SER A 162 -1.18 24.91 -18.72
N ASN A 163 -0.30 23.97 -19.08
CA ASN A 163 -0.54 22.98 -20.12
C ASN A 163 -0.56 21.60 -19.46
N VAL A 164 -1.66 20.86 -19.63
CA VAL A 164 -1.80 19.50 -19.11
C VAL A 164 -1.99 18.53 -20.26
N TYR A 165 -1.43 17.33 -20.13
CA TYR A 165 -1.70 16.24 -21.05
C TYR A 165 -3.09 15.61 -20.75
N SER A 166 -3.65 14.85 -21.70
CA SER A 166 -4.95 14.16 -21.50
C SER A 166 -4.85 13.14 -20.36
N ALA A 167 -5.91 13.02 -19.55
CA ALA A 167 -6.01 11.98 -18.51
C ALA A 167 -5.95 10.56 -19.09
N GLU A 168 -6.27 10.37 -20.38
CA GLU A 168 -6.14 9.10 -21.08
C GLU A 168 -4.68 8.63 -21.24
N LEU A 169 -3.71 9.56 -21.15
CA LEU A 169 -2.28 9.23 -21.20
C LEU A 169 -1.76 8.67 -19.87
N GLU A 170 -2.49 8.84 -18.77
CA GLU A 170 -2.16 8.27 -17.44
C GLU A 170 -2.56 6.78 -17.34
N ASP A 171 -2.32 6.02 -18.40
CA ASP A 171 -2.59 4.58 -18.40
C ASP A 171 -1.51 3.83 -17.64
N PHE A 172 -1.88 3.25 -16.49
CA PHE A 172 -1.03 2.34 -15.70
C PHE A 172 -0.56 1.11 -16.50
N HIS A 173 -1.11 0.86 -17.69
CA HIS A 173 -0.76 -0.25 -18.58
C HIS A 173 0.05 0.15 -19.81
N SER A 174 0.33 1.45 -20.00
CA SER A 174 1.16 1.90 -21.11
C SER A 174 2.54 1.27 -21.05
N LYS A 175 3.01 0.73 -22.18
CA LYS A 175 4.38 0.22 -22.30
C LYS A 175 5.43 1.34 -22.22
N ASP A 176 5.01 2.59 -22.41
CA ASP A 176 5.89 3.75 -22.49
C ASP A 176 5.30 4.93 -21.71
N ALA A 177 5.13 4.75 -20.39
CA ALA A 177 4.68 5.83 -19.51
C ALA A 177 5.71 6.98 -19.41
N GLY A 178 6.98 6.76 -19.81
CA GLY A 178 7.98 7.82 -19.94
C GLY A 178 7.63 8.89 -20.99
N ILE A 179 6.54 8.68 -21.76
CA ILE A 179 5.94 9.71 -22.61
C ILE A 179 5.45 10.93 -21.81
N LEU A 180 4.99 10.75 -20.56
CA LEU A 180 4.46 11.84 -19.73
C LEU A 180 5.56 12.85 -19.39
N ASP A 181 6.71 12.37 -18.93
CA ASP A 181 7.84 13.22 -18.58
C ASP A 181 8.45 13.89 -19.82
N ARG A 182 8.59 13.14 -20.92
CA ARG A 182 9.06 13.70 -22.21
C ARG A 182 8.14 14.79 -22.72
N TRP A 183 6.82 14.59 -22.65
CA TRP A 183 5.84 15.60 -23.02
C TRP A 183 6.05 16.90 -22.25
N VAL A 184 6.32 16.82 -20.93
CA VAL A 184 6.62 17.99 -20.10
C VAL A 184 7.90 18.69 -20.57
N PHE A 185 9.00 17.96 -20.73
CA PHE A 185 10.27 18.54 -21.17
C PHE A 185 10.18 19.14 -22.58
N ASP A 186 9.48 18.49 -23.51
CA ASP A 186 9.28 18.95 -24.88
C ASP A 186 8.46 20.24 -24.92
N ASN A 187 7.39 20.35 -24.12
CA ASN A 187 6.60 21.58 -24.02
C ASN A 187 7.40 22.75 -23.43
N VAL A 188 8.32 22.48 -22.50
CA VAL A 188 9.21 23.51 -21.93
C VAL A 188 10.20 23.97 -23.00
N LYS A 189 10.81 23.03 -23.73
CA LYS A 189 11.69 23.34 -24.87
C LYS A 189 10.94 24.14 -25.94
N GLU A 190 9.69 23.80 -26.22
CA GLU A 190 8.82 24.50 -27.16
C GLU A 190 8.51 25.94 -26.70
N LEU A 191 8.21 26.16 -25.42
CA LEU A 191 7.98 27.50 -24.86
C LEU A 191 9.17 28.44 -25.16
N PHE A 192 10.40 27.97 -24.92
CA PHE A 192 11.60 28.77 -25.17
C PHE A 192 11.94 28.90 -26.65
N LYS A 193 11.70 27.85 -27.45
CA LYS A 193 11.97 27.85 -28.89
C LYS A 193 11.04 28.80 -29.67
N ASN A 194 9.76 28.83 -29.29
CA ASN A 194 8.71 29.62 -29.96
C ASN A 194 8.41 30.94 -29.22
N ALA A 195 9.34 31.43 -28.39
CA ALA A 195 9.09 32.61 -27.58
C ALA A 195 8.92 33.88 -28.42
N SER A 196 7.70 34.43 -28.45
CA SER A 196 7.44 35.78 -28.99
C SER A 196 8.13 36.85 -28.15
N ASP A 197 8.30 38.07 -28.69
CA ASP A 197 8.99 39.14 -27.94
C ASP A 197 8.25 39.53 -26.66
N ILE A 198 6.91 39.50 -26.67
CA ILE A 198 6.08 39.67 -25.47
C ILE A 198 6.32 38.53 -24.46
N LEU A 199 6.47 37.29 -24.93
CA LEU A 199 6.77 36.16 -24.06
C LEU A 199 8.18 36.29 -23.48
N LYS A 200 9.19 36.66 -24.27
CA LYS A 200 10.55 36.94 -23.78
C LYS A 200 10.56 38.03 -22.71
N GLU A 201 9.78 39.09 -22.90
CA GLU A 201 9.63 40.14 -21.90
C GLU A 201 9.04 39.58 -20.61
N ASN A 202 7.94 38.83 -20.68
CA ASN A 202 7.35 38.15 -19.52
C ASN A 202 8.32 37.17 -18.84
N LEU A 203 9.11 36.41 -19.61
CA LEU A 203 10.12 35.48 -19.09
C LEU A 203 11.28 36.22 -18.40
N SER A 204 11.60 37.45 -18.82
CA SER A 204 12.68 38.26 -18.26
C SER A 204 12.32 38.94 -16.93
N GLN A 205 11.03 39.03 -16.61
CA GLN A 205 10.51 39.66 -15.40
C GLN A 205 10.98 38.97 -14.11
N ASP A 206 10.76 39.68 -12.99
CA ASP A 206 10.95 39.16 -11.64
C ASP A 206 9.70 38.41 -11.13
N ARG A 207 9.89 37.59 -10.09
CA ARG A 207 8.84 36.79 -9.44
C ARG A 207 8.15 35.81 -10.39
N VAL A 208 8.93 35.23 -11.29
CA VAL A 208 8.48 34.24 -12.25
C VAL A 208 8.72 32.82 -11.71
N LEU A 209 7.72 31.96 -11.83
CA LEU A 209 7.75 30.57 -11.36
C LEU A 209 7.57 29.59 -12.53
N PHE A 210 8.44 28.59 -12.64
CA PHE A 210 8.25 27.44 -13.52
C PHE A 210 8.01 26.19 -12.69
N PHE A 211 6.97 25.44 -13.03
CA PHE A 211 6.65 24.18 -12.36
C PHE A 211 6.51 23.05 -13.37
N LEU A 212 7.38 22.05 -13.28
CA LEU A 212 7.40 20.89 -14.15
C LEU A 212 7.07 19.66 -13.30
N HIS A 213 5.89 19.10 -13.53
CA HIS A 213 5.36 17.94 -12.81
C HIS A 213 5.52 16.66 -13.64
N LEU A 214 6.44 15.79 -13.23
CA LEU A 214 6.82 14.56 -13.90
C LEU A 214 6.15 13.37 -13.20
N LEU A 215 5.10 12.79 -13.80
CA LEU A 215 4.28 11.73 -13.20
C LEU A 215 4.69 10.31 -13.62
N ALA A 216 5.53 10.14 -14.65
CA ALA A 216 5.72 8.81 -15.25
C ALA A 216 6.22 7.75 -14.27
N LEU A 217 7.10 8.12 -13.33
CA LEU A 217 7.60 7.17 -12.32
C LEU A 217 6.50 6.66 -11.40
N ASP A 218 5.60 7.52 -10.96
CA ASP A 218 4.43 7.12 -10.16
C ASP A 218 3.53 6.16 -10.95
N THR A 219 3.19 6.53 -12.19
CA THR A 219 2.36 5.68 -13.09
C THR A 219 3.00 4.31 -13.31
N ILE A 220 4.31 4.25 -13.59
CA ILE A 220 5.05 2.99 -13.76
C ILE A 220 5.16 2.24 -12.43
N GLY A 221 5.34 2.95 -11.32
CA GLY A 221 5.41 2.39 -9.97
C GLY A 221 4.11 1.68 -9.58
N HIS A 222 2.96 2.24 -9.93
CA HIS A 222 1.67 1.56 -9.76
C HIS A 222 1.51 0.36 -10.70
N GLY A 223 1.85 0.53 -11.98
CA GLY A 223 1.67 -0.48 -13.04
C GLY A 223 2.60 -1.69 -12.94
N TYR A 224 3.91 -1.44 -12.91
CA TYR A 224 5.01 -2.43 -12.98
C TYR A 224 5.78 -2.61 -11.67
N LYS A 225 5.56 -1.75 -10.66
CA LYS A 225 6.29 -1.70 -9.38
C LYS A 225 7.67 -1.03 -9.46
N PRO A 226 8.17 -0.45 -8.36
CA PRO A 226 9.40 0.36 -8.37
C PRO A 226 10.72 -0.41 -8.58
N HIS A 227 10.69 -1.75 -8.54
CA HIS A 227 11.85 -2.59 -8.82
C HIS A 227 11.88 -3.10 -10.27
N SER A 228 10.86 -2.76 -11.06
CA SER A 228 10.77 -3.19 -12.45
C SER A 228 11.81 -2.49 -13.32
N GLU A 229 12.20 -3.17 -14.41
CA GLU A 229 13.11 -2.59 -15.38
C GLU A 229 12.51 -1.33 -16.02
N GLN A 230 11.20 -1.28 -16.22
CA GLN A 230 10.47 -0.12 -16.74
C GLN A 230 10.64 1.10 -15.82
N TYR A 231 10.47 0.91 -14.51
CA TYR A 231 10.62 1.99 -13.54
C TYR A 231 12.08 2.46 -13.48
N ILE A 232 13.02 1.51 -13.37
CA ILE A 232 14.46 1.79 -13.30
C ILE A 232 14.95 2.50 -14.56
N ASN A 233 14.48 2.08 -15.74
CA ASN A 233 14.83 2.73 -17.01
C ASN A 233 14.21 4.13 -17.11
N ASN A 234 13.03 4.39 -16.54
CA ASN A 234 12.43 5.73 -16.59
C ASN A 234 13.12 6.76 -15.67
N ILE A 235 13.86 6.31 -14.65
CA ILE A 235 14.76 7.21 -13.88
C ILE A 235 15.73 7.94 -14.81
N LYS A 236 16.18 7.27 -15.89
CA LYS A 236 17.04 7.86 -16.92
C LYS A 236 16.34 8.95 -17.71
N THR A 237 15.04 8.81 -17.98
CA THR A 237 14.25 9.85 -18.64
C THR A 237 14.19 11.11 -17.78
N VAL A 238 13.89 10.96 -16.49
CA VAL A 238 13.87 12.06 -15.53
C VAL A 238 15.24 12.73 -15.41
N ASP A 239 16.29 11.93 -15.20
CA ASP A 239 17.65 12.44 -15.03
C ASP A 239 18.14 13.19 -16.26
N ASN A 240 17.99 12.61 -17.46
CA ASN A 240 18.37 13.27 -18.71
C ASN A 240 17.58 14.57 -18.93
N GLY A 241 16.27 14.56 -18.70
CA GLY A 241 15.45 15.76 -18.92
C GLY A 241 15.76 16.88 -17.92
N ILE A 242 16.11 16.54 -16.67
CA ILE A 242 16.61 17.52 -15.71
C ILE A 242 18.02 17.96 -16.07
N ALA A 243 18.92 17.05 -16.48
CA ALA A 243 20.28 17.37 -16.92
C ALA A 243 20.28 18.41 -18.03
N ASP A 244 19.47 18.19 -19.07
CA ASP A 244 19.27 19.11 -20.19
C ASP A 244 18.92 20.53 -19.72
N ILE A 245 18.21 20.67 -18.60
CA ILE A 245 17.76 21.97 -18.06
C ILE A 245 18.72 22.50 -16.97
N VAL A 246 19.45 21.63 -16.25
CA VAL A 246 20.19 21.94 -15.02
C VAL A 246 21.72 21.81 -15.14
N GLU A 247 22.33 21.22 -16.19
CA GLU A 247 23.81 21.04 -16.37
C GLU A 247 24.67 22.33 -16.33
N VAL A 248 24.07 23.46 -15.99
CA VAL A 248 24.76 24.65 -15.47
C VAL A 248 25.10 24.46 -13.98
N ASP A 249 26.31 24.00 -13.68
CA ASP A 249 26.68 23.55 -12.34
C ASP A 249 27.15 24.70 -11.41
N ILE A 250 26.15 25.42 -10.89
CA ILE A 250 26.17 26.84 -10.47
C ILE A 250 27.34 27.26 -9.58
N ALA A 251 27.64 26.64 -8.43
CA ALA A 251 28.58 27.25 -7.46
C ALA A 251 30.05 27.25 -7.94
N VAL A 252 30.53 26.10 -8.43
CA VAL A 252 31.91 25.97 -8.96
C VAL A 252 32.01 26.64 -10.33
N PHE A 253 30.95 26.55 -11.14
CA PHE A 253 30.88 27.22 -12.43
C PHE A 253 30.87 28.76 -12.28
N ILE A 254 30.04 29.32 -11.39
CA ILE A 254 30.04 30.75 -11.05
C ILE A 254 31.38 31.16 -10.47
N SER A 255 31.98 30.39 -9.55
CA SER A 255 33.31 30.73 -9.02
C SER A 255 34.35 30.80 -10.13
N ALA A 256 34.32 29.86 -11.09
CA ALA A 256 35.19 29.86 -12.26
C ALA A 256 34.83 30.92 -13.32
N LEU A 257 33.57 31.34 -13.45
CA LEU A 257 33.17 32.46 -14.31
C LEU A 257 33.59 33.81 -13.69
N LEU A 258 33.50 33.94 -12.36
CA LEU A 258 33.85 35.14 -11.61
C LEU A 258 35.35 35.27 -11.32
N GLY A 259 36.13 34.19 -11.43
CA GLY A 259 37.55 34.19 -11.01
C GLY A 259 37.77 34.10 -9.49
N ASN A 260 36.76 33.65 -8.74
CA ASN A 260 36.81 33.52 -7.28
C ASN A 260 37.33 32.14 -6.83
N ALA A 261 37.79 32.07 -5.58
CA ALA A 261 38.16 30.79 -4.96
C ALA A 261 36.95 29.86 -4.87
N ILE A 262 37.14 28.59 -5.25
CA ILE A 262 36.11 27.54 -5.12
C ILE A 262 35.87 27.27 -3.62
N PRO A 263 34.61 27.14 -3.17
CA PRO A 263 34.30 26.90 -1.76
C PRO A 263 35.06 25.71 -1.15
N THR A 264 35.48 25.85 0.11
CA THR A 264 36.20 24.78 0.85
C THR A 264 35.32 23.56 1.09
N ASN A 265 35.91 22.35 1.06
CA ASN A 265 35.21 21.06 1.12
C ASN A 265 34.21 20.83 -0.03
N SER A 266 34.19 21.69 -1.05
CA SER A 266 33.35 21.49 -2.21
C SER A 266 33.77 20.21 -2.89
N VAL A 267 32.90 19.20 -2.81
CA VAL A 267 33.02 18.03 -3.67
C VAL A 267 32.52 18.36 -5.09
N GLY A 268 32.46 19.62 -5.52
CA GLY A 268 32.08 19.96 -6.90
C GLY A 268 32.99 19.30 -7.92
N LYS A 269 32.50 18.96 -9.12
CA LYS A 269 33.33 18.68 -10.30
C LYS A 269 33.20 19.80 -11.33
N LEU A 270 34.12 20.76 -11.42
CA LEU A 270 34.06 21.88 -12.39
C LEU A 270 33.69 21.40 -13.81
N PRO A 271 32.62 21.94 -14.45
CA PRO A 271 32.22 21.52 -15.78
C PRO A 271 33.06 22.30 -16.80
N TYR A 272 34.35 21.99 -16.87
CA TYR A 272 35.36 22.81 -17.56
C TYR A 272 35.11 22.95 -19.08
N THR A 273 34.30 22.06 -19.68
CA THR A 273 33.90 22.09 -21.09
C THR A 273 32.93 23.21 -21.44
N PHE A 274 32.24 23.79 -20.46
CA PHE A 274 31.32 24.92 -20.66
C PHE A 274 32.00 26.29 -20.51
N LEU A 275 33.30 26.32 -20.18
CA LEU A 275 34.06 27.56 -20.02
C LEU A 275 34.76 27.92 -21.35
N ASP A 276 34.40 29.07 -21.92
CA ASP A 276 35.15 29.67 -23.03
C ASP A 276 36.31 30.52 -22.46
N ALA A 277 37.44 29.89 -22.14
CA ALA A 277 38.59 30.53 -21.48
C ALA A 277 39.94 29.91 -21.88
N SER A 278 41.06 30.58 -21.52
CA SER A 278 42.41 30.08 -21.84
C SER A 278 42.73 28.73 -21.17
N PRO A 279 43.50 27.82 -21.81
CA PRO A 279 43.88 26.53 -21.22
C PRO A 279 44.55 26.63 -19.84
N LYS A 280 45.36 27.68 -19.63
CA LYS A 280 46.02 27.95 -18.34
C LYS A 280 45.00 28.25 -17.23
N TYR A 281 43.97 29.02 -17.54
CA TYR A 281 42.91 29.36 -16.60
C TYR A 281 42.06 28.13 -16.23
N ILE A 282 41.70 27.32 -17.23
CA ILE A 282 40.98 26.06 -17.03
C ILE A 282 41.74 25.14 -16.08
N PHE A 283 43.07 25.01 -16.23
CA PHE A 283 43.90 24.26 -15.31
C PHE A 283 43.88 24.81 -13.88
N GLN A 284 44.05 26.12 -13.70
CA GLN A 284 44.03 26.75 -12.38
C GLN A 284 42.70 26.48 -11.65
N ALA A 285 41.58 26.61 -12.36
CA ALA A 285 40.25 26.32 -11.81
C ALA A 285 40.06 24.82 -11.48
N ALA A 286 40.53 23.91 -12.34
CA ALA A 286 40.48 22.47 -12.11
C ALA A 286 41.35 22.02 -10.92
N TYR A 287 42.55 22.61 -10.77
CA TYR A 287 43.45 22.34 -9.65
C TYR A 287 42.85 22.82 -8.33
N ALA A 288 42.30 24.05 -8.29
CA ALA A 288 41.59 24.56 -7.13
C ALA A 288 40.41 23.64 -6.74
N ASN A 289 39.70 23.08 -7.72
CA ASN A 289 38.60 22.15 -7.46
C ASN A 289 39.07 20.83 -6.84
N LEU A 290 40.17 20.25 -7.33
CA LEU A 290 40.76 19.04 -6.74
C LEU A 290 41.14 19.27 -5.28
N MET A 291 41.83 20.38 -4.98
CA MET A 291 42.29 20.68 -3.63
C MET A 291 41.13 20.74 -2.62
N GLN A 292 40.00 21.33 -3.03
CA GLN A 292 38.82 21.46 -2.17
C GLN A 292 37.95 20.19 -2.10
N ALA A 293 38.13 19.22 -2.99
CA ALA A 293 37.37 17.96 -3.00
C ALA A 293 37.82 16.92 -1.94
N GLY A 294 38.47 17.37 -0.86
CA GLY A 294 38.99 16.51 0.21
C GLY A 294 40.41 15.98 -0.03
N PHE A 295 41.12 16.49 -1.04
CA PHE A 295 42.48 16.07 -1.38
C PHE A 295 43.46 16.26 -0.21
N PHE A 296 43.30 17.34 0.58
CA PHE A 296 44.11 17.58 1.78
C PHE A 296 43.91 16.52 2.88
N GLN A 297 42.68 16.08 3.15
CA GLN A 297 42.42 15.00 4.12
C GLN A 297 42.93 13.65 3.63
N PHE A 298 42.76 13.38 2.34
CA PHE A 298 43.31 12.18 1.72
C PHE A 298 44.85 12.16 1.74
N ARG A 299 45.52 13.33 1.70
CA ARG A 299 46.98 13.46 1.93
C ARG A 299 47.43 12.90 3.27
N GLN A 300 46.67 13.13 4.33
CA GLN A 300 47.00 12.61 5.66
C GLN A 300 46.86 11.09 5.71
N LEU A 301 45.88 10.53 4.99
CA LEU A 301 45.59 9.10 4.96
C LEU A 301 46.52 8.31 4.02
N GLN A 302 46.99 8.92 2.92
CA GLN A 302 47.81 8.29 1.87
C GLN A 302 48.91 9.25 1.33
N PRO A 303 49.93 9.60 2.15
CA PRO A 303 50.90 10.65 1.79
C PRO A 303 51.79 10.29 0.59
N LYS A 304 52.19 9.02 0.45
CA LYS A 304 53.10 8.57 -0.63
C LYS A 304 52.48 8.66 -2.01
N THR A 305 51.24 8.20 -2.16
CA THR A 305 50.50 8.23 -3.43
C THR A 305 50.30 9.66 -3.91
N LEU A 306 50.06 10.59 -2.98
CA LEU A 306 49.82 11.99 -3.32
C LEU A 306 51.07 12.71 -3.81
N SER A 307 52.21 12.46 -3.19
CA SER A 307 53.50 13.04 -3.61
C SER A 307 53.81 12.73 -5.07
N ASN A 308 53.54 11.50 -5.53
CA ASN A 308 53.76 11.10 -6.93
C ASN A 308 52.87 11.89 -7.92
N ILE A 309 51.64 12.23 -7.53
CA ILE A 309 50.68 12.94 -8.38
C ILE A 309 51.09 14.42 -8.49
N GLU A 310 51.52 15.03 -7.39
CA GLU A 310 52.00 16.42 -7.36
C GLU A 310 53.20 16.58 -8.30
N THR A 311 54.19 15.69 -8.23
CA THR A 311 55.36 15.71 -9.13
C THR A 311 54.99 15.50 -10.60
N MET A 312 54.00 14.65 -10.88
CA MET A 312 53.50 14.46 -12.24
C MET A 312 52.81 15.74 -12.78
N MET A 313 52.07 16.45 -11.93
CA MET A 313 51.42 17.72 -12.30
C MET A 313 52.46 18.81 -12.59
N GLU A 314 53.50 18.95 -11.75
CA GLU A 314 54.59 19.91 -11.93
C GLU A 314 55.27 19.76 -13.29
N ARG A 315 55.61 18.52 -13.70
CA ARG A 315 56.21 18.24 -15.02
C ARG A 315 55.34 18.62 -16.20
N LEU A 316 54.01 18.53 -16.07
CA LEU A 316 53.09 18.92 -17.16
C LEU A 316 52.98 20.45 -17.29
N ILE A 317 53.10 21.16 -16.18
CA ILE A 317 53.08 22.62 -16.12
C ILE A 317 54.36 23.18 -16.76
N GLU A 318 55.53 22.62 -16.43
CA GLU A 318 56.82 23.02 -17.05
C GLU A 318 56.77 22.91 -18.58
N ASN A 319 56.10 21.87 -19.10
CA ASN A 319 55.93 21.64 -20.54
C ASN A 319 54.74 22.40 -21.17
N LYS A 320 54.10 23.34 -20.45
CA LYS A 320 52.94 24.14 -20.90
C LYS A 320 51.71 23.31 -21.34
N ARG A 321 51.57 22.06 -20.88
CA ARG A 321 50.45 21.16 -21.22
C ARG A 321 49.28 21.31 -20.23
N TYR A 322 48.66 22.48 -20.20
CA TYR A 322 47.64 22.82 -19.19
C TYR A 322 46.36 21.97 -19.26
N GLU A 323 45.88 21.62 -20.46
CA GLU A 323 44.67 20.80 -20.60
C GLU A 323 44.86 19.39 -20.02
N ALA A 324 46.03 18.78 -20.24
CA ALA A 324 46.37 17.47 -19.68
C ALA A 324 46.45 17.52 -18.15
N ALA A 325 47.02 18.60 -17.59
CA ALA A 325 47.09 18.80 -16.16
C ALA A 325 45.69 19.02 -15.54
N ALA A 326 44.81 19.78 -16.21
CA ALA A 326 43.42 19.97 -15.79
C ALA A 326 42.67 18.63 -15.76
N HIS A 327 42.82 17.82 -16.81
CA HIS A 327 42.21 16.51 -16.91
C HIS A 327 42.67 15.57 -15.77
N ILE A 328 43.95 15.59 -15.40
CA ILE A 328 44.46 14.81 -14.24
C ILE A 328 43.80 15.26 -12.94
N CYS A 329 43.64 16.57 -12.73
CA CYS A 329 42.95 17.09 -11.55
C CYS A 329 41.53 16.55 -11.47
N MET A 330 40.79 16.61 -12.58
CA MET A 330 39.42 16.10 -12.66
C MET A 330 39.32 14.58 -12.52
N LYS A 331 40.36 13.83 -12.91
CA LYS A 331 40.43 12.37 -12.81
C LYS A 331 40.65 11.86 -11.38
N TRP A 332 41.36 12.61 -10.53
CA TRP A 332 41.68 12.18 -9.17
C TRP A 332 40.59 12.48 -8.13
N ILE A 333 39.72 13.45 -8.43
CA ILE A 333 38.60 13.83 -7.56
C ILE A 333 37.73 12.63 -7.10
N PRO A 334 37.28 11.70 -7.98
CA PRO A 334 36.51 10.54 -7.55
C PRO A 334 37.29 9.54 -6.68
N VAL A 335 38.60 9.38 -6.92
CA VAL A 335 39.45 8.42 -6.20
C VAL A 335 39.62 8.83 -4.74
N VAL A 336 39.91 10.12 -4.51
CA VAL A 336 40.02 10.74 -3.18
C VAL A 336 38.76 10.53 -2.35
N ARG A 337 37.58 10.67 -2.97
CA ARG A 337 36.28 10.48 -2.32
C ARG A 337 36.03 9.05 -1.90
N SER A 338 36.25 8.11 -2.81
CA SER A 338 36.05 6.68 -2.54
C SER A 338 36.95 6.21 -1.38
N GLY A 339 38.18 6.72 -1.31
CA GLY A 339 39.08 6.47 -0.20
C GLY A 339 38.52 6.92 1.15
N LEU A 340 38.02 8.16 1.24
CA LEU A 340 37.43 8.71 2.48
C LEU A 340 36.18 7.94 2.93
N LEU A 341 35.29 7.57 1.99
CA LEU A 341 34.07 6.82 2.27
C LEU A 341 34.32 5.40 2.81
N TYR A 342 35.38 4.74 2.35
CA TYR A 342 35.78 3.42 2.84
C TYR A 342 36.13 3.45 4.33
N PHE A 343 36.96 4.41 4.75
CA PHE A 343 37.39 4.54 6.15
C PHE A 343 36.23 4.77 7.12
N HIS A 344 35.15 5.43 6.68
CA HIS A 344 33.99 5.70 7.53
C HIS A 344 33.08 4.48 7.76
N ARG A 345 33.18 3.41 6.96
CA ARG A 345 32.16 2.33 6.92
C ARG A 345 32.68 0.93 7.26
N TYR A 346 33.93 0.82 7.70
CA TYR A 346 34.62 -0.46 7.88
C TYR A 346 33.97 -1.40 8.92
N ASP A 347 33.44 -0.87 10.04
CA ASP A 347 32.93 -1.70 11.17
C ASP A 347 31.49 -2.23 11.01
N ARG A 348 30.81 -1.96 9.89
CA ARG A 348 29.38 -2.27 9.70
C ARG A 348 29.06 -3.78 9.73
N PHE A 349 29.98 -4.61 9.25
CA PHE A 349 29.75 -6.06 9.08
C PHE A 349 29.63 -6.79 10.42
N LEU A 350 30.54 -6.50 11.37
CA LEU A 350 30.57 -7.15 12.68
C LEU A 350 29.29 -6.86 13.49
N SER A 351 28.82 -5.62 13.48
CA SER A 351 27.59 -5.21 14.18
C SER A 351 26.34 -5.94 13.67
N SER A 352 26.31 -6.30 12.38
CA SER A 352 25.15 -6.95 11.75
C SER A 352 25.01 -8.43 12.15
N ILE A 353 26.13 -9.11 12.41
CA ILE A 353 26.16 -10.51 12.87
C ILE A 353 25.62 -10.63 14.30
N ALA A 354 26.05 -9.74 15.19
CA ALA A 354 25.66 -9.77 16.60
C ALA A 354 24.13 -9.69 16.79
N ILE A 355 23.47 -8.78 16.10
CA ILE A 355 22.02 -8.59 16.19
C ILE A 355 21.25 -9.81 15.66
N SER A 356 21.74 -10.41 14.57
CA SER A 356 21.10 -11.58 13.95
C SER A 356 21.08 -12.81 14.88
N SER A 357 22.13 -13.00 15.68
CA SER A 357 22.22 -14.11 16.63
C SER A 357 21.18 -14.04 17.76
N LEU A 358 20.82 -12.83 18.19
CA LEU A 358 19.87 -12.60 19.29
C LEU A 358 18.44 -12.98 18.89
N PHE A 359 18.05 -12.73 17.62
CA PHE A 359 16.74 -13.11 17.11
C PHE A 359 16.52 -14.63 17.06
N PHE A 360 17.56 -15.39 16.69
CA PHE A 360 17.48 -16.85 16.65
C PHE A 360 17.20 -17.48 18.02
N ALA A 361 17.81 -16.93 19.08
CA ALA A 361 17.60 -17.42 20.45
C ALA A 361 16.13 -17.26 20.91
N TRP A 362 15.47 -16.16 20.52
CA TRP A 362 14.08 -15.88 20.92
C TRP A 362 13.07 -16.85 20.31
N ILE A 363 13.26 -17.23 19.04
CA ILE A 363 12.35 -18.13 18.30
C ILE A 363 12.34 -19.54 18.90
N LEU A 364 13.51 -20.03 19.33
CA LEU A 364 13.64 -21.35 19.97
C LEU A 364 12.89 -21.41 21.31
N LEU A 365 12.82 -20.30 22.04
CA LEU A 365 12.14 -20.22 23.33
C LEU A 365 10.61 -20.32 23.17
N VAL A 366 10.04 -19.64 22.17
CA VAL A 366 8.59 -19.69 21.88
C VAL A 366 8.13 -21.08 21.44
N TYR A 367 8.96 -21.79 20.66
CA TYR A 367 8.66 -23.16 20.20
C TYR A 367 8.40 -24.14 21.36
N SER A 368 9.15 -23.99 22.46
CA SER A 368 9.03 -24.87 23.63
C SER A 368 7.69 -24.76 24.37
N ALA A 369 6.91 -23.69 24.16
CA ALA A 369 5.76 -23.37 25.00
C ALA A 369 4.39 -23.92 24.52
N ILE A 370 4.25 -24.38 23.25
CA ILE A 370 2.92 -24.56 22.60
C ILE A 370 2.56 -26.06 22.35
N THR A 371 3.32 -27.02 22.87
CA THR A 371 3.14 -28.46 22.58
C THR A 371 1.95 -29.09 23.31
N ARG A 372 0.78 -29.26 22.65
CA ARG A 372 -0.14 -30.39 22.97
C ARG A 372 -1.11 -30.85 21.87
N ASN A 373 -1.08 -30.28 20.67
CA ASN A 373 -1.77 -30.87 19.51
C ASN A 373 -0.98 -30.55 18.23
N ILE A 374 -0.29 -31.56 17.68
CA ILE A 374 0.65 -31.37 16.58
C ILE A 374 -0.05 -30.79 15.35
N LEU A 375 -1.27 -31.21 15.03
CA LEU A 375 -1.95 -30.69 13.82
C LEU A 375 -2.40 -29.24 13.99
N LEU A 376 -2.93 -28.88 15.16
CA LEU A 376 -3.22 -27.48 15.49
C LEU A 376 -1.95 -26.64 15.46
N LEU A 377 -0.87 -27.16 16.05
CA LEU A 377 0.44 -26.51 16.07
C LEU A 377 0.98 -26.33 14.64
N LEU A 378 0.85 -27.33 13.78
CA LEU A 378 1.24 -27.26 12.37
C LEU A 378 0.41 -26.22 11.61
N CYS A 379 -0.92 -26.18 11.79
CA CYS A 379 -1.78 -25.17 11.19
C CYS A 379 -1.47 -23.77 11.73
N CYS A 380 -1.25 -23.62 13.04
CA CYS A 380 -0.85 -22.35 13.65
C CYS A 380 0.53 -21.90 13.16
N PHE A 381 1.51 -22.80 13.06
CA PHE A 381 2.81 -22.49 12.46
C PHE A 381 2.67 -22.09 11.00
N ALA A 382 1.89 -22.83 10.22
CA ALA A 382 1.65 -22.51 8.83
C ALA A 382 0.96 -21.14 8.68
N LEU A 383 -0.04 -20.84 9.51
CA LEU A 383 -0.72 -19.53 9.51
C LEU A 383 0.18 -18.41 10.03
N ALA A 384 1.08 -18.68 10.98
CA ALA A 384 2.03 -17.70 11.51
C ALA A 384 3.08 -17.26 10.47
N ILE A 385 3.29 -18.02 9.40
CA ILE A 385 4.15 -17.61 8.28
C ILE A 385 3.54 -16.41 7.55
N PHE A 386 2.21 -16.35 7.39
CA PHE A 386 1.58 -15.37 6.51
C PHE A 386 1.73 -13.90 6.96
N PRO A 387 1.59 -13.55 8.25
CA PRO A 387 1.92 -12.20 8.72
C PRO A 387 3.39 -11.79 8.50
N GLN A 388 4.29 -12.77 8.33
CA GLN A 388 5.72 -12.52 8.04
C GLN A 388 5.99 -12.39 6.54
N LEU A 389 5.05 -12.77 5.68
CA LEU A 389 5.17 -12.59 4.25
C LEU A 389 4.99 -11.10 3.89
N PRO A 390 5.62 -10.63 2.81
CA PRO A 390 5.46 -9.24 2.36
C PRO A 390 3.99 -8.98 2.02
N VAL A 391 3.47 -7.81 2.40
CA VAL A 391 2.07 -7.40 2.13
C VAL A 391 1.64 -7.82 0.73
N VAL A 392 0.50 -8.51 0.66
CA VAL A 392 -0.02 -9.06 -0.60
C VAL A 392 -0.15 -7.94 -1.65
N GLY A 393 0.32 -8.23 -2.85
CA GLY A 393 0.35 -7.26 -3.95
C GLY A 393 1.71 -6.62 -4.19
N ARG A 394 2.68 -6.74 -3.27
CA ARG A 394 4.08 -6.35 -3.53
C ARG A 394 4.74 -7.27 -4.56
N TYR A 395 4.53 -8.58 -4.42
CA TYR A 395 4.89 -9.61 -5.41
C TYR A 395 3.64 -10.44 -5.76
N PRO A 396 2.95 -10.16 -6.88
CA PRO A 396 1.81 -10.95 -7.30
C PRO A 396 2.26 -12.37 -7.69
N TYR A 397 1.63 -13.40 -7.14
CA TYR A 397 1.87 -14.81 -7.48
C TYR A 397 0.54 -15.46 -7.90
N PRO A 398 0.01 -15.14 -9.09
CA PRO A 398 -1.28 -15.64 -9.56
C PRO A 398 -1.32 -17.17 -9.65
N GLY A 399 -0.18 -17.82 -9.94
CA GLY A 399 -0.05 -19.28 -9.91
C GLY A 399 -0.45 -19.93 -8.59
N LEU A 400 -0.26 -19.25 -7.45
CA LEU A 400 -0.68 -19.77 -6.14
C LEU A 400 -2.20 -19.66 -5.92
N CYS A 401 -2.84 -18.62 -6.47
CA CYS A 401 -4.30 -18.52 -6.52
C CYS A 401 -4.89 -19.65 -7.39
N VAL A 402 -4.31 -19.87 -8.57
CA VAL A 402 -4.70 -20.96 -9.48
C VAL A 402 -4.57 -22.31 -8.78
N PHE A 403 -3.42 -22.56 -8.14
CA PHE A 403 -3.17 -23.78 -7.39
C PHE A 403 -4.18 -23.99 -6.26
N THR A 404 -4.50 -22.94 -5.49
CA THR A 404 -5.47 -23.05 -4.39
C THR A 404 -6.88 -23.32 -4.90
N SER A 405 -7.31 -22.67 -5.98
CA SER A 405 -8.60 -22.97 -6.61
C SER A 405 -8.63 -24.38 -7.21
N PHE A 406 -7.51 -24.87 -7.75
CA PHE A 406 -7.38 -26.26 -8.20
C PHE A 406 -7.50 -27.25 -7.03
N LEU A 407 -6.84 -26.99 -5.89
CA LEU A 407 -6.98 -27.81 -4.69
C LEU A 407 -8.44 -27.86 -4.21
N ASN A 408 -9.15 -26.73 -4.20
CA ASN A 408 -10.57 -26.71 -3.87
C ASN A 408 -11.42 -27.49 -4.89
N CYS A 409 -11.14 -27.36 -6.19
CA CYS A 409 -11.79 -28.14 -7.24
C CYS A 409 -11.65 -29.65 -7.01
N PHE A 410 -10.41 -30.11 -6.79
CA PHE A 410 -10.08 -31.50 -6.53
C PHE A 410 -10.71 -32.00 -5.23
N PHE A 411 -10.66 -31.22 -4.16
CA PHE A 411 -11.25 -31.56 -2.87
C PHE A 411 -12.77 -31.74 -2.97
N MET A 412 -13.47 -30.86 -3.69
CA MET A 412 -14.92 -30.98 -3.91
C MET A 412 -15.27 -32.18 -4.79
N TYR A 413 -14.44 -32.49 -5.79
CA TYR A 413 -14.61 -33.70 -6.60
C TYR A 413 -14.41 -34.97 -5.76
N PHE A 414 -13.36 -35.02 -4.94
CA PHE A 414 -13.08 -36.14 -4.05
C PHE A 414 -14.24 -36.36 -3.06
N ILE A 415 -14.79 -35.28 -2.49
CA ILE A 415 -15.98 -35.36 -1.63
C ILE A 415 -17.17 -35.94 -2.39
N SER A 416 -17.38 -35.55 -3.65
CA SER A 416 -18.48 -36.07 -4.47
C SER A 416 -18.40 -37.58 -4.69
N SER A 417 -17.19 -38.12 -4.78
CA SER A 417 -16.92 -39.55 -4.96
C SER A 417 -16.84 -40.34 -3.66
N TYR A 418 -16.74 -39.65 -2.52
CA TYR A 418 -16.60 -40.31 -1.24
C TYR A 418 -17.91 -41.03 -0.86
N PRO A 419 -17.90 -42.32 -0.46
CA PRO A 419 -19.11 -43.12 -0.26
C PRO A 419 -20.17 -42.48 0.65
N ARG A 420 -19.74 -41.63 1.57
CA ARG A 420 -20.63 -40.93 2.52
C ARG A 420 -21.46 -39.81 1.92
N PHE A 421 -20.97 -39.18 0.85
CA PHE A 421 -21.58 -38.01 0.23
C PHE A 421 -22.17 -38.32 -1.15
N ILE A 422 -22.14 -39.60 -1.54
CA ILE A 422 -22.51 -40.08 -2.87
C ILE A 422 -23.96 -39.75 -3.25
N ASP A 423 -24.88 -39.77 -2.28
CA ASP A 423 -26.29 -39.39 -2.48
C ASP A 423 -26.46 -37.94 -2.95
N ASN A 424 -25.47 -37.08 -2.66
CA ASN A 424 -25.44 -35.68 -3.07
C ASN A 424 -24.23 -35.40 -3.98
N ALA A 425 -23.73 -36.41 -4.72
CA ALA A 425 -22.54 -36.28 -5.55
C ALA A 425 -22.67 -35.13 -6.58
N THR A 426 -23.80 -35.05 -7.28
CA THR A 426 -24.07 -34.01 -8.30
C THR A 426 -23.96 -32.59 -7.72
N TYR A 427 -24.42 -32.38 -6.49
CA TYR A 427 -24.33 -31.10 -5.79
C TYR A 427 -22.87 -30.68 -5.52
N TYR A 428 -22.03 -31.62 -5.08
CA TYR A 428 -20.61 -31.36 -4.85
C TYR A 428 -19.83 -31.23 -6.17
N GLN A 429 -20.26 -31.93 -7.23
CA GLN A 429 -19.72 -31.75 -8.58
C GLN A 429 -19.99 -30.35 -9.13
N ILE A 430 -21.14 -29.73 -8.84
CA ILE A 430 -21.41 -28.33 -9.21
C ILE A 430 -20.39 -27.39 -8.55
N HIS A 431 -20.08 -27.58 -7.26
CA HIS A 431 -19.04 -26.80 -6.60
C HIS A 431 -17.67 -27.02 -7.23
N SER A 432 -17.31 -28.28 -7.51
CA SER A 432 -16.07 -28.63 -8.20
C SER A 432 -15.98 -27.94 -9.57
N PHE A 433 -17.05 -27.96 -10.36
CA PHE A 433 -17.13 -27.27 -11.64
C PHE A 433 -16.94 -25.75 -11.54
N LEU A 434 -17.55 -25.09 -10.56
CA LEU A 434 -17.37 -23.64 -10.33
C LEU A 434 -15.94 -23.28 -9.93
N HIS A 435 -15.28 -24.12 -9.14
CA HIS A 435 -13.85 -23.99 -8.85
C HIS A 435 -13.00 -24.19 -10.12
N GLY A 436 -13.38 -25.12 -10.98
CA GLY A 436 -12.78 -25.30 -12.31
C GLY A 436 -12.91 -24.06 -13.21
N ILE A 437 -14.10 -23.43 -13.25
CA ILE A 437 -14.30 -22.15 -13.96
C ILE A 437 -13.38 -21.08 -13.37
N THR A 438 -13.29 -21.00 -12.05
CA THR A 438 -12.41 -20.02 -11.36
C THR A 438 -10.95 -20.24 -11.73
N VAL A 439 -10.48 -21.49 -11.82
CA VAL A 439 -9.12 -21.83 -12.30
C VAL A 439 -8.91 -21.33 -13.73
N ILE A 440 -9.86 -21.57 -14.63
CA ILE A 440 -9.78 -21.11 -16.03
C ILE A 440 -9.74 -19.58 -16.10
N ILE A 441 -10.60 -18.88 -15.34
CA ILE A 441 -10.61 -17.41 -15.27
C ILE A 441 -9.26 -16.89 -14.81
N LEU A 442 -8.68 -17.46 -13.74
CA LEU A 442 -7.41 -17.02 -13.19
C LEU A 442 -6.25 -17.26 -14.16
N ILE A 443 -6.18 -18.43 -14.82
CA ILE A 443 -5.17 -18.74 -15.85
C ILE A 443 -5.32 -17.80 -17.04
N PHE A 444 -6.54 -17.59 -17.51
CA PHE A 444 -6.79 -16.72 -18.66
C PHE A 444 -6.45 -15.26 -18.34
N MET A 445 -6.83 -14.76 -17.15
CA MET A 445 -6.48 -13.41 -16.71
C MET A 445 -4.96 -13.22 -16.58
N ASP A 446 -4.23 -14.27 -16.20
CA ASP A 446 -2.77 -14.25 -16.14
C ASP A 446 -2.13 -14.30 -17.54
N TYR A 447 -2.63 -15.19 -18.41
CA TYR A 447 -2.11 -15.41 -19.77
C TYR A 447 -2.42 -14.27 -20.74
N VAL A 448 -3.68 -13.82 -20.81
CA VAL A 448 -4.10 -12.71 -21.67
C VAL A 448 -3.48 -11.39 -21.22
N GLY A 449 -3.07 -11.33 -19.95
CA GLY A 449 -2.62 -10.10 -19.33
C GLY A 449 -3.66 -9.00 -19.50
N ARG A 450 -3.21 -7.75 -19.59
CA ARG A 450 -4.09 -6.57 -19.59
C ARG A 450 -4.61 -6.18 -20.99
N LYS A 451 -4.87 -7.12 -21.91
CA LYS A 451 -5.43 -6.81 -23.25
C LYS A 451 -6.94 -6.55 -23.20
N GLN A 452 -7.33 -5.28 -23.30
CA GLN A 452 -8.64 -4.72 -22.94
C GLN A 452 -9.90 -5.40 -23.54
N ASN A 453 -9.88 -5.85 -24.80
CA ASN A 453 -11.11 -6.29 -25.49
C ASN A 453 -11.69 -7.62 -25.00
N SER A 454 -10.88 -8.54 -24.46
CA SER A 454 -11.37 -9.83 -23.93
C SER A 454 -11.72 -9.80 -22.44
N LEU A 455 -11.55 -8.66 -21.76
CA LEU A 455 -11.79 -8.54 -20.32
C LEU A 455 -13.27 -8.46 -19.95
N LEU A 456 -14.14 -7.85 -20.78
CA LEU A 456 -15.52 -7.57 -20.40
C LEU A 456 -16.33 -8.85 -20.13
N PHE A 457 -16.19 -9.88 -20.97
CA PHE A 457 -16.89 -11.15 -20.79
C PHE A 457 -16.50 -11.86 -19.49
N ILE A 458 -15.22 -11.82 -19.14
CA ILE A 458 -14.71 -12.42 -17.90
C ILE A 458 -15.12 -11.61 -16.69
N GLN A 459 -15.17 -10.29 -16.80
CA GLN A 459 -15.72 -9.42 -15.76
C GLN A 459 -17.18 -9.75 -15.49
N LEU A 460 -18.00 -9.89 -16.53
CA LEU A 460 -19.40 -10.29 -16.39
C LEU A 460 -19.54 -11.66 -15.70
N ILE A 461 -18.77 -12.67 -16.10
CA ILE A 461 -18.79 -13.99 -15.44
C ILE A 461 -18.37 -13.87 -13.98
N SER A 462 -17.32 -13.12 -13.67
CA SER A 462 -16.82 -12.95 -12.30
C SER A 462 -17.86 -12.28 -11.41
N TRP A 463 -18.57 -11.26 -11.91
CA TRP A 463 -19.71 -10.64 -11.23
C TRP A 463 -20.87 -11.60 -11.00
N LEU A 464 -21.20 -12.46 -11.97
CA LEU A 464 -22.25 -13.46 -11.84
C LEU A 464 -21.88 -14.61 -10.89
N LEU A 465 -20.60 -14.94 -10.74
CA LEU A 465 -20.14 -16.00 -9.83
C LEU A 465 -20.39 -15.65 -8.35
N ILE A 466 -20.34 -14.38 -7.96
CA ILE A 466 -20.59 -13.96 -6.57
C ILE A 466 -22.00 -14.40 -6.09
N PRO A 467 -23.12 -13.94 -6.68
CA PRO A 467 -24.45 -14.33 -6.19
C PRO A 467 -24.72 -15.83 -6.35
N CYS A 468 -24.27 -16.43 -7.46
CA CYS A 468 -24.44 -17.87 -7.71
C CYS A 468 -23.86 -18.73 -6.57
N THR A 469 -22.68 -18.38 -6.08
CA THR A 469 -21.99 -19.17 -5.06
C THR A 469 -22.63 -19.06 -3.68
N PHE A 470 -23.20 -17.90 -3.31
CA PHE A 470 -23.91 -17.74 -2.05
C PHE A 470 -25.31 -18.38 -2.03
N ILE A 471 -25.91 -18.64 -3.19
CA ILE A 471 -27.19 -19.34 -3.30
C ILE A 471 -27.03 -20.86 -3.14
N LEU A 472 -25.89 -21.43 -3.56
CA LEU A 472 -25.66 -22.88 -3.55
C LEU A 472 -25.73 -23.55 -2.17
N PRO A 473 -25.17 -22.99 -1.09
CA PRO A 473 -25.29 -23.57 0.25
C PRO A 473 -26.74 -23.71 0.76
N LEU A 474 -27.69 -22.95 0.20
CA LEU A 474 -29.12 -23.04 0.58
C LEU A 474 -29.78 -24.33 0.09
N PHE A 475 -29.15 -25.00 -0.89
CA PHE A 475 -29.53 -26.32 -1.41
C PHE A 475 -28.69 -27.46 -0.80
N ALA A 476 -27.78 -27.15 0.14
CA ALA A 476 -26.89 -28.13 0.75
C ALA A 476 -27.64 -29.25 1.50
N PRO A 477 -27.05 -30.45 1.60
CA PRO A 477 -27.62 -31.55 2.36
C PRO A 477 -27.86 -31.19 3.84
N LYS A 478 -28.73 -31.99 4.49
CA LYS A 478 -29.17 -31.78 5.88
C LYS A 478 -28.12 -32.12 6.94
N TYR A 479 -26.97 -32.64 6.53
CA TYR A 479 -25.88 -33.00 7.43
C TYR A 479 -24.98 -31.79 7.69
N ILE A 480 -24.65 -31.57 8.97
CA ILE A 480 -23.81 -30.46 9.43
C ILE A 480 -22.52 -30.35 8.63
N VAL A 481 -21.86 -31.50 8.44
CA VAL A 481 -20.56 -31.59 7.78
C VAL A 481 -20.63 -31.19 6.31
N GLY A 482 -21.60 -31.73 5.57
CA GLY A 482 -21.80 -31.39 4.17
C GLY A 482 -22.15 -29.91 3.96
N ARG A 483 -22.92 -29.34 4.89
CA ARG A 483 -23.28 -27.93 4.86
C ARG A 483 -22.10 -26.99 5.16
N LEU A 484 -21.26 -27.33 6.15
CA LEU A 484 -20.02 -26.60 6.43
C LEU A 484 -19.09 -26.57 5.23
N ILE A 485 -18.87 -27.73 4.61
CA ILE A 485 -18.05 -27.87 3.39
C ILE A 485 -18.59 -26.96 2.28
N SER A 486 -19.90 -26.96 2.05
CA SER A 486 -20.51 -26.10 1.03
C SER A 486 -20.29 -24.61 1.31
N TRP A 487 -20.49 -24.16 2.55
CA TRP A 487 -20.25 -22.76 2.91
C TRP A 487 -18.79 -22.35 2.73
N PHE A 488 -17.84 -23.16 3.16
CA PHE A 488 -16.41 -22.90 2.95
C PHE A 488 -16.08 -22.83 1.45
N SER A 489 -16.63 -23.76 0.65
CA SER A 489 -16.48 -23.75 -0.80
C SER A 489 -17.07 -22.49 -1.43
N ALA A 490 -18.28 -22.07 -1.03
CA ALA A 490 -18.94 -20.86 -1.51
C ALA A 490 -18.16 -19.58 -1.18
N ILE A 491 -17.55 -19.50 0.00
CA ILE A 491 -16.72 -18.36 0.43
C ILE A 491 -15.38 -18.33 -0.32
N SER A 492 -14.77 -19.49 -0.55
CA SER A 492 -13.47 -19.57 -1.23
C SER A 492 -13.50 -19.07 -2.68
N LEU A 493 -14.63 -19.19 -3.39
CA LEU A 493 -14.78 -18.77 -4.79
C LEU A 493 -14.56 -17.27 -5.01
N PRO A 494 -15.38 -16.36 -4.44
CA PRO A 494 -15.17 -14.93 -4.58
C PRO A 494 -13.85 -14.49 -3.95
N TYR A 495 -13.42 -15.14 -2.86
CA TYR A 495 -12.14 -14.82 -2.24
C TYR A 495 -10.97 -15.07 -3.19
N SER A 496 -10.94 -16.22 -3.89
CA SER A 496 -9.91 -16.54 -4.88
C SER A 496 -9.94 -15.60 -6.09
N LEU A 497 -11.11 -15.17 -6.57
CA LEU A 497 -11.23 -14.19 -7.66
C LEU A 497 -10.70 -12.80 -7.26
N LEU A 498 -10.85 -12.45 -5.99
CA LEU A 498 -10.31 -11.21 -5.40
C LEU A 498 -8.85 -11.38 -4.93
N SER A 499 -8.22 -12.54 -5.18
CA SER A 499 -6.89 -12.87 -4.69
C SER A 499 -5.80 -12.73 -5.76
N VAL A 500 -4.63 -12.22 -5.36
CA VAL A 500 -3.49 -12.01 -6.28
C VAL A 500 -2.29 -12.91 -5.95
N SER A 501 -2.23 -13.43 -4.73
CA SER A 501 -1.07 -14.18 -4.22
C SER A 501 -1.49 -15.22 -3.17
N TYR A 502 -0.64 -15.45 -2.17
CA TYR A 502 -0.78 -16.44 -1.11
C TYR A 502 -2.02 -16.30 -0.21
N GLU A 503 -2.74 -15.19 -0.25
CA GLU A 503 -3.94 -14.97 0.56
C GLU A 503 -5.04 -16.01 0.32
N SER A 504 -5.19 -16.49 -0.93
CA SER A 504 -6.11 -17.58 -1.25
C SER A 504 -5.74 -18.85 -0.48
N PHE A 505 -4.44 -19.17 -0.43
CA PHE A 505 -3.89 -20.30 0.29
C PHE A 505 -3.97 -20.15 1.81
N PHE A 506 -3.81 -18.92 2.32
CA PHE A 506 -4.10 -18.60 3.73
C PHE A 506 -5.52 -19.03 4.10
N LEU A 507 -6.52 -18.63 3.30
CA LEU A 507 -7.92 -18.97 3.58
C LEU A 507 -8.15 -20.48 3.58
N PHE A 508 -7.50 -21.21 2.66
CA PHE A 508 -7.58 -22.66 2.61
C PHE A 508 -7.05 -23.32 3.90
N ILE A 509 -5.87 -22.92 4.38
CA ILE A 509 -5.31 -23.42 5.65
C ILE A 509 -6.17 -22.96 6.83
N PHE A 510 -6.70 -21.74 6.79
CA PHE A 510 -7.58 -21.19 7.81
C PHE A 510 -8.87 -22.01 7.95
N PHE A 511 -9.44 -22.50 6.84
CA PHE A 511 -10.59 -23.42 6.90
C PHE A 511 -10.24 -24.77 7.53
N ILE A 512 -9.03 -25.28 7.33
CA ILE A 512 -8.54 -26.48 8.02
C ILE A 512 -8.42 -26.22 9.53
N LEU A 513 -7.88 -25.05 9.93
CA LEU A 513 -7.82 -24.64 11.34
C LEU A 513 -9.22 -24.59 11.96
N LEU A 514 -10.17 -23.93 11.30
CA LEU A 514 -11.56 -23.82 11.76
C LEU A 514 -12.23 -25.19 11.90
N TRP A 515 -11.95 -26.10 10.97
CA TRP A 515 -12.43 -27.47 11.04
C TRP A 515 -11.85 -28.23 12.24
N ILE A 516 -10.55 -28.14 12.47
CA ILE A 516 -9.87 -28.75 13.63
C ILE A 516 -10.44 -28.16 14.92
N TYR A 517 -10.71 -26.85 14.96
CA TYR A 517 -11.30 -26.20 16.12
C TYR A 517 -12.70 -26.74 16.45
N ILE A 518 -13.57 -26.92 15.45
CA ILE A 518 -14.86 -27.60 15.64
C ILE A 518 -14.64 -28.99 16.24
N ARG A 519 -13.69 -29.76 15.69
CA ARG A 519 -13.39 -31.12 16.17
C ARG A 519 -12.96 -31.15 17.63
N ILE A 520 -12.11 -30.21 18.06
CA ILE A 520 -11.67 -30.06 19.45
C ILE A 520 -12.85 -29.68 20.36
N GLN A 521 -13.71 -28.74 19.93
CA GLN A 521 -14.80 -28.21 20.76
C GLN A 521 -15.84 -29.26 21.17
N PHE A 522 -16.00 -30.30 20.37
CA PHE A 522 -16.94 -31.38 20.67
C PHE A 522 -16.29 -32.62 21.25
N GLU A 523 -14.99 -32.57 21.58
CA GLU A 523 -14.22 -33.72 22.09
C GLU A 523 -14.68 -35.01 21.41
N PHE A 524 -14.69 -35.04 20.08
CA PHE A 524 -15.19 -36.21 19.37
C PHE A 524 -14.28 -37.39 19.74
N SER A 525 -14.71 -38.13 20.77
CA SER A 525 -14.30 -39.49 21.07
C SER A 525 -14.28 -40.24 19.75
N ASN A 526 -13.30 -41.11 19.56
CA ASN A 526 -12.87 -41.78 18.31
C ASN A 526 -13.96 -42.28 17.33
N ASN A 527 -15.24 -42.22 17.70
CA ASN A 527 -16.40 -42.40 16.85
C ASN A 527 -16.59 -41.26 15.81
N ASN A 528 -15.71 -41.20 14.80
CA ASN A 528 -16.08 -41.19 13.36
C ASN A 528 -17.52 -40.73 13.01
N ASN A 529 -18.47 -41.60 13.36
CA ASN A 529 -19.78 -41.66 12.73
C ASN A 529 -20.82 -40.74 13.37
N TYR A 530 -20.65 -40.32 14.62
CA TYR A 530 -21.66 -39.52 15.32
C TYR A 530 -21.79 -38.11 14.73
N TRP A 531 -20.67 -37.39 14.62
CA TRP A 531 -20.66 -36.00 14.15
C TRP A 531 -21.16 -35.83 12.71
N THR A 532 -20.77 -36.78 11.87
CA THR A 532 -20.97 -36.75 10.43
C THR A 532 -22.39 -37.17 10.03
N ASN A 533 -23.10 -37.91 10.89
CA ASN A 533 -24.52 -38.24 10.74
C ASN A 533 -25.45 -37.30 11.50
N MET A 534 -24.93 -36.26 12.17
CA MET A 534 -25.79 -35.27 12.80
C MET A 534 -26.61 -34.51 11.75
N CYS A 535 -27.91 -34.78 11.77
CA CYS A 535 -28.91 -34.07 11.00
C CYS A 535 -29.44 -32.91 11.86
N PHE A 536 -29.67 -31.74 11.26
CA PHE A 536 -30.20 -30.59 12.00
C PHE A 536 -31.56 -30.85 12.68
N SER A 537 -32.34 -31.81 12.18
CA SER A 537 -33.67 -32.11 12.73
C SER A 537 -33.69 -32.97 13.99
N THR A 538 -32.57 -33.57 14.40
CA THR A 538 -32.57 -34.60 15.47
C THR A 538 -32.53 -34.05 16.91
N ARG A 539 -32.52 -32.73 17.13
CA ARG A 539 -32.82 -32.14 18.44
C ARG A 539 -34.04 -31.24 18.36
N LYS A 540 -35.21 -31.80 18.68
CA LYS A 540 -36.46 -31.04 18.93
C LYS A 540 -36.60 -30.57 20.38
N ASP A 541 -35.65 -30.90 21.26
CA ASP A 541 -35.66 -30.45 22.66
C ASP A 541 -35.12 -29.02 22.78
N PHE A 542 -35.82 -28.06 22.15
CA PHE A 542 -35.42 -26.65 22.08
C PHE A 542 -36.36 -25.68 22.82
N ASN A 543 -37.30 -26.19 23.63
CA ASN A 543 -38.21 -25.32 24.39
C ASN A 543 -37.68 -24.88 25.77
N ASN A 544 -36.52 -25.37 26.20
CA ASN A 544 -35.85 -24.85 27.40
C ASN A 544 -34.58 -24.08 27.02
N CYS A 545 -34.76 -22.91 26.39
CA CYS A 545 -33.73 -21.86 26.41
C CYS A 545 -33.71 -21.27 27.83
N GLY A 546 -33.22 -22.04 28.81
CA GLY A 546 -32.87 -21.46 30.10
C GLY A 546 -31.81 -20.39 29.85
N THR A 547 -31.90 -19.26 30.56
CA THR A 547 -30.85 -18.23 30.60
C THR A 547 -29.52 -18.91 30.92
N SER A 548 -28.75 -19.27 29.89
CA SER A 548 -27.46 -19.93 30.06
C SER A 548 -26.61 -18.96 30.88
N LYS A 549 -26.11 -19.38 32.04
CA LYS A 549 -25.19 -18.53 32.81
C LYS A 549 -23.90 -18.39 32.02
N VAL A 550 -23.28 -17.21 32.06
CA VAL A 550 -21.92 -17.04 31.52
C VAL A 550 -20.98 -17.96 32.28
N THR A 551 -20.25 -18.81 31.55
CA THR A 551 -19.27 -19.74 32.13
C THR A 551 -17.86 -19.39 31.67
N LEU A 552 -16.84 -19.91 32.36
CA LEU A 552 -15.45 -19.82 31.92
C LEU A 552 -15.26 -20.40 30.50
N MET A 553 -16.05 -21.39 30.11
CA MET A 553 -16.03 -21.95 28.76
C MET A 553 -16.55 -20.95 27.72
N THR A 554 -17.62 -20.23 28.03
CA THR A 554 -18.14 -19.15 27.17
C THR A 554 -17.13 -18.03 27.01
N PHE A 555 -16.43 -17.67 28.09
CA PHE A 555 -15.34 -16.68 28.04
C PHE A 555 -14.16 -17.15 27.17
N LYS A 556 -13.71 -18.41 27.33
CA LYS A 556 -12.69 -18.99 26.46
C LYS A 556 -13.11 -19.00 24.98
N GLN A 557 -14.37 -19.28 24.69
CA GLN A 557 -14.91 -19.23 23.33
C GLN A 557 -14.91 -17.81 22.75
N ALA A 558 -15.23 -16.79 23.57
CA ALA A 558 -15.14 -15.40 23.16
C ALA A 558 -13.70 -14.99 22.82
N LEU A 559 -12.73 -15.39 23.66
CA LEU A 559 -11.30 -15.14 23.39
C LEU A 559 -10.83 -15.80 22.09
N VAL A 560 -11.19 -17.07 21.86
CA VAL A 560 -10.83 -17.77 20.62
C VAL A 560 -11.52 -17.13 19.41
N LEU A 561 -12.78 -16.71 19.53
CA LEU A 561 -13.51 -16.02 18.48
C LEU A 561 -12.80 -14.74 18.05
N ILE A 562 -12.46 -13.87 19.01
CA ILE A 562 -11.69 -12.65 18.75
C ILE A 562 -10.36 -12.99 18.11
N THR A 563 -9.60 -13.93 18.67
CA THR A 563 -8.30 -14.37 18.12
C THR A 563 -8.40 -14.82 16.67
N LEU A 564 -9.46 -15.56 16.31
CA LEU A 564 -9.68 -16.02 14.93
C LEU A 564 -10.04 -14.86 14.00
N VAL A 565 -10.85 -13.90 14.45
CA VAL A 565 -11.19 -12.72 13.65
C VAL A 565 -9.96 -11.85 13.42
N GLU A 566 -9.13 -11.65 14.45
CA GLU A 566 -7.86 -10.94 14.34
C GLU A 566 -6.88 -11.68 13.42
N THR A 567 -6.82 -13.01 13.52
CA THR A 567 -6.01 -13.83 12.61
C THR A 567 -6.51 -13.70 11.17
N ALA A 568 -7.82 -13.69 10.95
CA ALA A 568 -8.39 -13.51 9.62
C ALA A 568 -8.12 -12.11 9.04
N PHE A 569 -8.14 -11.08 9.87
CA PHE A 569 -7.87 -9.70 9.46
C PHE A 569 -6.37 -9.47 9.22
N PHE A 570 -5.51 -9.79 10.19
CA PHE A 570 -4.06 -9.54 10.07
C PHE A 570 -3.29 -10.63 9.30
N GLY A 571 -3.87 -11.83 9.15
CA GLY A 571 -3.18 -13.00 8.62
C GLY A 571 -2.56 -12.80 7.25
N THR A 572 -3.17 -12.00 6.38
CA THR A 572 -2.67 -11.76 5.02
C THR A 572 -2.01 -10.40 4.81
N GLY A 573 -1.93 -9.54 5.85
CA GLY A 573 -1.29 -8.21 5.80
C GLY A 573 -1.92 -7.18 4.86
N ASN A 574 -2.66 -7.59 3.84
CA ASN A 574 -3.34 -6.76 2.84
C ASN A 574 -4.47 -5.93 3.46
N ILE A 575 -5.01 -6.40 4.58
CA ILE A 575 -6.21 -5.87 5.25
C ILE A 575 -5.84 -4.89 6.38
N ALA A 576 -4.63 -5.03 6.97
CA ALA A 576 -4.15 -4.20 8.08
C ALA A 576 -3.97 -2.72 7.73
N SER A 577 -3.92 -2.39 6.44
CA SER A 577 -4.05 -1.02 5.96
C SER A 577 -4.89 -1.07 4.68
N LEU A 578 -6.10 -0.52 4.71
CA LEU A 578 -6.89 -0.27 3.50
C LEU A 578 -6.07 0.45 2.40
N ASN A 579 -5.02 1.19 2.81
CA ASN A 579 -4.09 1.91 1.95
C ASN A 579 -3.08 1.03 1.18
N SER A 580 -2.79 -0.20 1.61
CA SER A 580 -1.86 -1.10 0.89
C SER A 580 -2.52 -1.90 -0.23
N PHE A 581 -3.79 -1.61 -0.51
CA PHE A 581 -4.56 -2.33 -1.51
C PHE A 581 -3.94 -2.23 -2.91
N ASN A 582 -3.68 -3.37 -3.54
CA ASN A 582 -3.23 -3.39 -4.92
C ASN A 582 -4.44 -3.47 -5.88
N PRO A 583 -4.66 -2.48 -6.76
CA PRO A 583 -5.77 -2.50 -7.73
C PRO A 583 -5.83 -3.76 -8.61
N SER A 584 -4.70 -4.44 -8.82
CA SER A 584 -4.65 -5.72 -9.57
C SER A 584 -5.45 -6.85 -8.93
N SER A 585 -5.82 -6.75 -7.65
CA SER A 585 -6.77 -7.67 -6.99
C SER A 585 -8.16 -7.66 -7.59
N LEU A 586 -8.52 -6.61 -8.33
CA LEU A 586 -9.85 -6.43 -8.90
C LEU A 586 -9.87 -6.65 -10.41
N ARG A 587 -8.78 -7.15 -11.00
CA ARG A 587 -8.66 -7.38 -12.45
C ARG A 587 -9.80 -8.23 -13.02
N CYS A 588 -10.33 -9.17 -12.22
CA CYS A 588 -11.44 -10.02 -12.59
C CYS A 588 -12.79 -9.26 -12.61
N PHE A 589 -12.88 -8.05 -12.07
CA PHE A 589 -14.13 -7.31 -11.90
C PHE A 589 -14.13 -5.97 -12.63
N ILE A 590 -13.02 -5.23 -12.58
CA ILE A 590 -12.89 -3.87 -13.14
C ILE A 590 -11.47 -3.63 -13.65
N SER A 591 -11.35 -2.81 -14.69
CA SER A 591 -10.06 -2.37 -15.27
C SER A 591 -9.77 -0.88 -15.08
N ILE A 592 -10.82 -0.07 -14.92
CA ILE A 592 -10.72 1.38 -14.73
C ILE A 592 -10.74 1.69 -13.23
N PHE A 593 -9.92 2.65 -12.81
CA PHE A 593 -9.89 3.12 -11.44
C PHE A 593 -11.26 3.69 -11.02
N SER A 594 -11.92 3.05 -10.06
CA SER A 594 -13.21 3.47 -9.48
C SER A 594 -13.19 3.29 -7.97
N PRO A 595 -12.90 4.35 -7.18
CA PRO A 595 -12.57 4.20 -5.76
C PRO A 595 -13.69 3.57 -4.94
N PHE A 596 -14.96 3.92 -5.18
CA PHE A 596 -16.09 3.39 -4.41
C PHE A 596 -16.35 1.91 -4.68
N THR A 597 -16.31 1.49 -5.94
CA THR A 597 -16.47 0.08 -6.32
C THR A 597 -15.30 -0.76 -5.80
N MET A 598 -14.08 -0.22 -5.88
CA MET A 598 -12.87 -0.85 -5.36
C MET A 598 -12.97 -1.06 -3.84
N ALA A 599 -13.36 -0.02 -3.10
CA ALA A 599 -13.56 -0.10 -1.66
C ALA A 599 -14.65 -1.11 -1.27
N ALA A 600 -15.77 -1.15 -1.98
CA ALA A 600 -16.85 -2.10 -1.70
C ALA A 600 -16.41 -3.56 -1.90
N LEU A 601 -15.69 -3.87 -2.97
CA LEU A 601 -15.16 -5.22 -3.23
C LEU A 601 -14.08 -5.62 -2.19
N LEU A 602 -13.28 -4.66 -1.73
CA LEU A 602 -12.30 -4.88 -0.68
C LEU A 602 -12.96 -5.17 0.67
N ILE A 603 -13.95 -4.37 1.09
CA ILE A 603 -14.73 -4.61 2.32
C ILE A 603 -15.42 -5.98 2.25
N PHE A 604 -15.98 -6.32 1.09
CA PHE A 604 -16.56 -7.65 0.85
C PHE A 604 -15.52 -8.77 1.02
N LYS A 605 -14.30 -8.61 0.47
CA LYS A 605 -13.21 -9.57 0.65
C LYS A 605 -12.85 -9.78 2.12
N ILE A 606 -12.77 -8.70 2.89
CA ILE A 606 -12.44 -8.73 4.34
C ILE A 606 -13.54 -9.45 5.13
N PHE A 607 -14.79 -9.28 4.72
CA PHE A 607 -15.94 -9.91 5.36
C PHE A 607 -15.98 -11.44 5.19
N LEU A 608 -15.44 -11.98 4.10
CA LEU A 608 -15.53 -13.40 3.74
C LEU A 608 -14.95 -14.37 4.81
N PRO A 609 -13.70 -14.20 5.29
CA PRO A 609 -13.18 -15.02 6.39
C PRO A 609 -13.97 -14.85 7.70
N CYS A 610 -14.40 -13.63 8.02
CA CYS A 610 -15.20 -13.34 9.22
C CYS A 610 -16.55 -14.08 9.16
N PHE A 611 -17.16 -14.13 7.97
CA PHE A 611 -18.39 -14.87 7.75
C PHE A 611 -18.18 -16.39 7.93
N ALA A 612 -17.04 -16.95 7.48
CA ALA A 612 -16.71 -18.35 7.74
C ALA A 612 -16.58 -18.65 9.25
N ILE A 613 -15.95 -17.76 10.02
CA ILE A 613 -15.87 -17.86 11.48
C ILE A 613 -17.27 -17.83 12.11
N ALA A 614 -18.12 -16.88 11.67
CA ALA A 614 -19.49 -16.77 12.17
C ALA A 614 -20.32 -18.03 11.93
N ILE A 615 -20.16 -18.67 10.76
CA ILE A 615 -20.79 -19.96 10.46
C ILE A 615 -20.34 -21.02 11.48
N VAL A 616 -19.03 -21.17 11.68
CA VAL A 616 -18.45 -22.13 12.65
C VAL A 616 -18.99 -21.91 14.06
N PHE A 617 -19.05 -20.67 14.53
CA PHE A 617 -19.58 -20.36 15.85
C PHE A 617 -21.09 -20.52 15.94
N ALA A 618 -21.86 -20.18 14.89
CA ALA A 618 -23.30 -20.46 14.84
C ALA A 618 -23.57 -21.97 15.01
N PHE A 619 -22.75 -22.83 14.38
CA PHE A 619 -22.78 -24.27 14.61
C PHE A 619 -22.47 -24.66 16.05
N ILE A 620 -21.37 -24.15 16.62
CA ILE A 620 -20.97 -24.47 18.00
C ILE A 620 -22.07 -24.06 18.99
N ILE A 621 -22.63 -22.86 18.83
CA ILE A 621 -23.69 -22.31 19.67
C ILE A 621 -24.95 -23.19 19.59
N HIS A 622 -25.38 -23.54 18.38
CA HIS A 622 -26.57 -24.39 18.18
C HIS A 622 -26.39 -25.77 18.82
N MET A 623 -25.23 -26.39 18.63
CA MET A 623 -24.95 -27.73 19.13
C MET A 623 -24.74 -27.79 20.65
N LYS A 624 -24.17 -26.73 21.25
CA LYS A 624 -23.99 -26.61 22.70
C LYS A 624 -25.18 -25.96 23.42
N ASN A 625 -26.25 -25.62 22.68
CA ASN A 625 -27.40 -24.87 23.19
C ASN A 625 -26.99 -23.60 23.97
N ALA A 626 -25.97 -22.89 23.45
CA ALA A 626 -25.47 -21.67 24.06
C ALA A 626 -26.28 -20.45 23.62
N SER A 627 -26.22 -19.38 24.41
CA SER A 627 -26.83 -18.10 24.04
C SER A 627 -25.91 -17.30 23.13
N VAL A 628 -26.40 -16.89 21.96
CA VAL A 628 -25.71 -15.94 21.06
C VAL A 628 -25.47 -14.63 21.80
N ALA A 629 -26.49 -14.13 22.52
CA ALA A 629 -26.42 -12.88 23.25
C ALA A 629 -25.29 -12.87 24.29
N ASN A 630 -25.09 -13.97 25.02
CA ASN A 630 -24.00 -14.05 26.01
C ASN A 630 -22.63 -14.03 25.35
N LEU A 631 -22.46 -14.76 24.24
CA LEU A 631 -21.19 -14.78 23.51
C LEU A 631 -20.92 -13.39 22.90
N SER A 632 -21.91 -12.78 22.24
CA SER A 632 -21.80 -11.45 21.65
C SER A 632 -21.54 -10.37 22.71
N CYS A 633 -22.15 -10.47 23.89
CA CYS A 633 -21.90 -9.54 25.00
C CYS A 633 -20.47 -9.67 25.55
N LEU A 634 -19.95 -10.90 25.70
CA LEU A 634 -18.54 -11.08 26.09
C LEU A 634 -17.57 -10.57 25.04
N VAL A 635 -17.88 -10.82 23.76
CA VAL A 635 -17.09 -10.29 22.65
C VAL A 635 -17.09 -8.76 22.69
N LEU A 636 -18.26 -8.14 22.87
CA LEU A 636 -18.41 -6.69 23.01
C LEU A 636 -17.56 -6.14 24.15
N ILE A 637 -17.63 -6.73 25.35
CA ILE A 637 -16.83 -6.27 26.50
C ILE A 637 -15.33 -6.35 26.21
N ILE A 638 -14.87 -7.45 25.62
CA ILE A 638 -13.44 -7.64 25.32
C ILE A 638 -13.01 -6.69 24.19
N SER A 639 -13.82 -6.57 23.13
CA SER A 639 -13.51 -5.70 21.99
C SER A 639 -13.55 -4.22 22.34
N ASP A 640 -14.46 -3.79 23.22
CA ASP A 640 -14.53 -2.42 23.72
C ASP A 640 -13.33 -2.11 24.61
N ALA A 641 -12.91 -3.06 25.45
CA ALA A 641 -11.68 -2.92 26.23
C ALA A 641 -10.44 -2.82 25.31
N MET A 642 -10.39 -3.62 24.25
CA MET A 642 -9.35 -3.51 23.22
C MET A 642 -9.40 -2.17 22.50
N ALA A 643 -10.59 -1.72 22.09
CA ALA A 643 -10.79 -0.46 21.39
C ALA A 643 -10.37 0.73 22.26
N ALA A 644 -10.69 0.73 23.55
CA ALA A 644 -10.22 1.75 24.48
C ALA A 644 -8.69 1.78 24.56
N ILE A 645 -8.02 0.62 24.62
CA ILE A 645 -6.55 0.54 24.59
C ILE A 645 -6.00 1.04 23.25
N PHE A 646 -6.59 0.64 22.13
CA PHE A 646 -6.15 1.07 20.80
C PHE A 646 -6.43 2.54 20.52
N PHE A 647 -7.46 3.13 21.12
CA PHE A 647 -7.74 4.56 21.05
C PHE A 647 -6.56 5.38 21.62
N TYR A 648 -6.03 4.97 22.77
CA TYR A 648 -4.83 5.59 23.37
C TYR A 648 -3.52 5.22 22.66
N ARG A 649 -3.57 4.30 21.69
CA ARG A 649 -2.43 3.93 20.83
C ARG A 649 -2.59 4.44 19.40
N LEU A 650 -3.61 5.25 19.13
CA LEU A 650 -3.72 5.95 17.86
C LEU A 650 -2.51 6.87 17.70
N VAL A 651 -1.97 6.89 16.50
CA VAL A 651 -0.85 7.74 16.14
C VAL A 651 -1.26 8.57 14.94
N ASP A 652 -1.08 9.88 15.05
CA ASP A 652 -1.32 10.92 14.04
C ASP A 652 -0.03 11.36 13.33
N ASP A 653 1.13 11.02 13.89
CA ASP A 653 2.45 11.26 13.33
C ASP A 653 3.18 9.95 12.93
N GLY A 654 4.19 10.04 12.06
CA GLY A 654 5.00 8.89 11.65
C GLY A 654 4.73 8.42 10.21
N SER A 655 4.84 7.13 9.94
CA SER A 655 4.61 6.60 8.59
C SER A 655 3.12 6.43 8.28
N TRP A 656 2.72 6.57 7.01
CA TRP A 656 1.32 6.37 6.58
C TRP A 656 0.81 4.96 6.91
N LEU A 657 1.72 3.99 6.89
CA LEU A 657 1.43 2.63 7.30
C LEU A 657 1.17 2.53 8.80
N GLU A 658 1.97 3.17 9.65
CA GLU A 658 1.76 3.18 11.12
C GLU A 658 0.44 3.86 11.49
N ILE A 659 0.17 5.03 10.92
CA ILE A 659 -1.11 5.74 11.13
C ILE A 659 -2.27 4.87 10.66
N GLY A 660 -2.21 4.38 9.41
CA GLY A 660 -3.22 3.50 8.83
C GLY A 660 -3.45 2.20 9.63
N MET A 661 -2.39 1.59 10.16
CA MET A 661 -2.48 0.41 11.04
C MET A 661 -3.10 0.77 12.39
N SER A 662 -2.70 1.89 13.01
CA SER A 662 -3.28 2.32 14.29
C SER A 662 -4.79 2.57 14.18
N ILE A 663 -5.23 3.25 13.11
CA ILE A 663 -6.64 3.44 12.77
C ILE A 663 -7.31 2.09 12.52
N SER A 664 -6.69 1.22 11.72
CA SER A 664 -7.26 -0.09 11.39
C SER A 664 -7.44 -0.95 12.63
N HIS A 665 -6.50 -0.95 13.57
CA HIS A 665 -6.60 -1.68 14.84
C HIS A 665 -7.77 -1.16 15.70
N TYR A 666 -7.92 0.16 15.81
CA TYR A 666 -9.03 0.76 16.57
C TYR A 666 -10.38 0.49 15.89
N VAL A 667 -10.50 0.80 14.59
CA VAL A 667 -11.73 0.61 13.81
C VAL A 667 -12.12 -0.86 13.78
N LEU A 668 -11.15 -1.77 13.64
CA LEU A 668 -11.40 -3.20 13.72
C LEU A 668 -11.93 -3.58 15.10
N SER A 669 -11.29 -3.15 16.19
CA SER A 669 -11.75 -3.46 17.55
C SER A 669 -13.18 -2.98 17.80
N MET A 670 -13.54 -1.79 17.30
CA MET A 670 -14.90 -1.26 17.35
C MET A 670 -15.88 -2.02 16.43
N ALA A 671 -15.45 -2.41 15.23
CA ALA A 671 -16.30 -3.08 14.26
C ALA A 671 -16.49 -4.57 14.54
N ILE A 672 -15.55 -5.22 15.24
CA ILE A 672 -15.57 -6.65 15.56
C ILE A 672 -16.87 -7.04 16.27
N SER A 673 -17.31 -6.26 17.27
CA SER A 673 -18.55 -6.55 18.01
C SER A 673 -19.77 -6.54 17.09
N ILE A 674 -19.88 -5.50 16.26
CA ILE A 674 -20.96 -5.30 15.28
C ILE A 674 -20.94 -6.39 14.20
N ILE A 675 -19.76 -6.66 13.63
CA ILE A 675 -19.56 -7.67 12.58
C ILE A 675 -19.92 -9.04 13.16
N ILE A 676 -19.41 -9.42 14.31
CA ILE A 676 -19.69 -10.71 14.94
C ILE A 676 -21.17 -10.82 15.29
N PHE A 677 -21.77 -9.80 15.91
CA PHE A 677 -23.19 -9.83 16.25
C PHE A 677 -24.05 -10.02 15.01
N SER A 678 -23.88 -9.17 13.99
CA SER A 678 -24.64 -9.26 12.74
C SER A 678 -24.39 -10.57 12.00
N THR A 679 -23.13 -10.98 11.82
CA THR A 679 -22.78 -12.22 11.11
C THR A 679 -23.23 -13.47 11.85
N LEU A 680 -23.17 -13.52 13.18
CA LEU A 680 -23.67 -14.65 13.96
C LEU A 680 -25.19 -14.77 13.86
N HIS A 681 -25.92 -13.66 13.90
CA HIS A 681 -27.38 -13.67 13.73
C HIS A 681 -27.78 -14.11 12.31
N ILE A 682 -27.10 -13.57 11.30
CA ILE A 682 -27.30 -13.93 9.89
C ILE A 682 -26.94 -15.42 9.69
N ALA A 683 -25.77 -15.86 10.15
CA ALA A 683 -25.33 -17.23 10.03
C ALA A 683 -26.27 -18.19 10.76
N LYS A 684 -26.73 -17.86 11.98
CA LYS A 684 -27.73 -18.65 12.70
C LYS A 684 -29.02 -18.82 11.89
N TYR A 685 -29.45 -17.82 11.13
CA TYR A 685 -30.64 -17.99 10.28
C TYR A 685 -30.33 -18.78 9.00
N ILE A 686 -29.31 -18.34 8.26
CA ILE A 686 -28.99 -18.84 6.92
C ILE A 686 -28.42 -20.26 6.96
N VAL A 687 -27.57 -20.59 7.93
CA VAL A 687 -26.95 -21.92 8.05
C VAL A 687 -28.01 -23.00 8.31
N PHE A 688 -29.13 -22.68 8.96
CA PHE A 688 -30.22 -23.65 9.17
C PHE A 688 -31.34 -23.55 8.14
N LEU A 689 -31.28 -22.56 7.23
CA LEU A 689 -32.24 -22.41 6.14
C LEU A 689 -32.03 -23.52 5.09
N SER A 690 -33.12 -24.13 4.63
CA SER A 690 -33.10 -25.19 3.62
C SER A 690 -34.25 -24.95 2.67
N ILE A 691 -33.95 -24.53 1.43
CA ILE A 691 -34.99 -24.24 0.42
C ILE A 691 -35.79 -25.52 0.11
N ASN A 692 -35.11 -26.68 0.09
CA ASN A 692 -35.74 -27.98 -0.10
C ASN A 692 -36.82 -28.28 0.97
N ASP A 693 -36.64 -27.81 2.21
CA ASP A 693 -37.65 -28.00 3.27
C ASP A 693 -38.82 -27.02 3.13
N ILE A 694 -38.59 -25.82 2.62
CA ILE A 694 -39.65 -24.84 2.32
C ILE A 694 -40.53 -25.36 1.17
N ILE A 695 -39.90 -25.86 0.09
CA ILE A 695 -40.60 -26.42 -1.07
C ILE A 695 -41.42 -27.66 -0.65
N LYS A 696 -40.83 -28.59 0.12
CA LYS A 696 -41.54 -29.78 0.64
C LYS A 696 -42.67 -29.45 1.61
N LYS A 697 -42.53 -28.39 2.43
CA LYS A 697 -43.63 -27.92 3.30
C LYS A 697 -44.79 -27.34 2.49
N LYS A 698 -44.51 -26.58 1.43
CA LYS A 698 -45.55 -26.07 0.53
C LYS A 698 -46.25 -27.19 -0.23
N SER A 699 -45.51 -28.17 -0.76
CA SER A 699 -46.14 -29.29 -1.47
C SER A 699 -47.06 -30.12 -0.58
N LYS A 700 -46.74 -30.26 0.72
CA LYS A 700 -47.62 -30.93 1.71
C LYS A 700 -48.86 -30.15 2.13
N HIS A 701 -48.93 -28.85 1.83
CA HIS A 701 -50.15 -28.05 2.06
C HIS A 701 -51.02 -27.91 0.79
N PHE A 702 -50.49 -28.33 -0.37
CA PHE A 702 -51.22 -28.36 -1.64
C PHE A 702 -51.74 -29.76 -2.01
N ILE A 703 -51.33 -30.80 -1.27
CA ILE A 703 -51.92 -32.15 -1.25
C ILE A 703 -52.73 -32.24 0.03
#